data_AF-A0A9R0DQG4-F1
#
_entry.id   AF-A0A9R0DQG4-F1
#
_cell.length_a   1.000
_cell.length_b   1.000
_cell.length_c   1.000
_cell.angle_alpha   90.00
_cell.angle_beta   90.00
_cell.angle_gamma   90.00
#
_symmetry.space_group_name_H-M   'P 1'
#
loop_
_entity.id
_entity.type
_entity.pdbx_description
1 polymer ?
#
loop_
_entity_poly.entity_id
_entity_poly.type
_entity_poly.pdbx_seq_one_letter_code
_entity_poly.pdbx_strand_id
1 'polypeptide(L)'
;MSVDTENDFSDFKLPPIFEDLNERVKDYLLKPERLSIHQWERSQSNWHRESNVDSLFIYDDDDFGPDTTLEVVRDPLTGEITGLEEVSIPVEDDEDNLSMSRAPLPPSMATRGTTTQSPFLPAGFEEELEKMLAEAASGDVNIDLDNEEPGKFLGEDILNTAPGCKETVLFADDGFTLLNAPKEDKSSEDKESVDIHVKINLEEVVDNNAHLVDLWKEEEALESKPQKPVKKLELDSDPDNDNFLEATIIRPPIELPELPVLNITSSAAKTGVTSTDWAEMIDVSQPVPEFREKIKDMAQTYPFELDNFQKQAILKLEEGHHVFVAAHTSAGKTVVAEYAIAMSRRNCTRAIYTSPIKALSNQKYNDFNKMFGEVGLLTGDLQINATAPCLVMTTEILRSMLYCGSDVTRDLEFVIFDEVHYINNAERGYVWEEVLILLPAHVSIVMLSATVPNTLQFADWVGRTKKRKVYVVSTPKRPVPLCHYLYTGTGGKSKNERFLVVDQEGNFQLRGYNEAVAAKKARENEYKKNFGPKGGKMYQNPKAEQTMWVAFIDHLKQQDKLPVVAFTLSRNRCDQNAENLMSVDLTTAKEKGHIRSFFQKCLQRLKEPDRRLPQVIRLQRVLENGIGVHHSGILPLLKEIVEMLFQSGFVKILFATETFAMGVNMPARTVVFDETTKYDGLQRRVLAPAEYIQMAGRAGRRGLDDTGTVIILCKEGVPDLVTLKGMMLGIPQKLSSQFRLTYAMILSLLRAATVSVEGMMQRSFREFNQICQADNYRKQLQLAEKEYSEKCSTPLASHLAPLAAFYDTAAMYIDVLNEIMPILLGTAKISKEMTPGRVLVVSAGPYMNQLGVLLNNNGPRQTPYKVLLLDTKVQDNAKYNFEIDENWYRILSFSAMYSSIGTEESTLDHTILCIAPKNIVSVTKMSLKIDPKVIIDDWEKRQIPRFKDAPVGSSCATAVQELSRISHAVCSGATTLELVNLTQSLAITTGEILSSIDKMNKCMNELKEHKKSTDIANFKSEFAIVYERKLTERKRDKYKRLLSFENLALYPDYQRRLMVLRELSYIDEHDSVILKGRVACGMGTNELIISELVFRNVFTDKTPAEIAALLSCFVFQARTQVENQLTDKLAEGVKAIEQIDAELTAIESKYLVGQFEGQAERLNFGLVRVVYEWALEKPFAEIMDLTDVQEGIIVRCIQQLHELLVDVKDAAVAVGDPKLQAKMMEASTAIKRDIVFAASLYTTQKETVTT
;
A
#
# COMPACT_ATOMS: atom_id res chain seq x y z
N MET A 1 78.12 -27.10 -22.38
CA MET A 1 78.41 -26.95 -23.83
C MET A 1 77.73 -25.64 -24.23
N SER A 2 78.44 -24.51 -24.17
CA SER A 2 79.30 -23.87 -25.21
C SER A 2 78.48 -22.79 -25.96
N VAL A 3 78.57 -21.48 -25.67
CA VAL A 3 79.66 -20.48 -25.91
C VAL A 3 79.60 -19.85 -27.33
N ASP A 4 79.44 -18.51 -27.34
CA ASP A 4 79.91 -17.47 -28.32
C ASP A 4 79.29 -17.36 -29.73
N THR A 5 79.16 -16.19 -30.41
CA THR A 5 79.46 -14.75 -30.18
C THR A 5 78.81 -13.86 -31.27
N GLU A 6 78.81 -12.57 -30.99
CA GLU A 6 78.38 -11.36 -31.71
C GLU A 6 79.00 -11.11 -33.11
N ASN A 7 78.25 -10.46 -34.03
CA ASN A 7 78.54 -9.11 -34.59
C ASN A 7 77.73 -8.79 -35.87
N ASP A 8 76.67 -7.97 -35.75
CA ASP A 8 75.97 -7.33 -36.89
C ASP A 8 75.79 -5.79 -36.67
N PHE A 9 76.62 -5.17 -35.83
CA PHE A 9 76.53 -3.75 -35.44
C PHE A 9 77.57 -2.86 -36.15
N SER A 10 77.41 -2.57 -37.44
CA SER A 10 78.25 -1.50 -38.08
C SER A 10 77.50 -0.42 -38.87
N ASP A 11 76.20 -0.57 -39.17
CA ASP A 11 75.47 0.43 -39.98
C ASP A 11 74.40 1.25 -39.22
N PHE A 12 74.26 1.08 -37.90
CA PHE A 12 73.36 1.91 -37.10
C PHE A 12 74.00 3.26 -36.73
N LYS A 13 73.86 4.26 -37.62
CA LYS A 13 73.93 5.66 -37.20
C LYS A 13 72.65 6.01 -36.43
N LEU A 14 72.81 6.51 -35.20
CA LEU A 14 71.73 7.00 -34.36
C LEU A 14 70.91 8.07 -35.13
N PRO A 15 69.56 7.99 -35.15
CA PRO A 15 68.73 9.01 -35.75
C PRO A 15 68.91 10.34 -35.02
N PRO A 16 68.89 11.48 -35.73
CA PRO A 16 68.99 12.79 -35.09
C PRO A 16 67.85 12.98 -34.10
N ILE A 17 68.19 13.47 -32.90
CA ILE A 17 67.26 13.63 -31.76
C ILE A 17 66.19 14.69 -32.04
N PHE A 18 66.38 15.53 -33.07
CA PHE A 18 65.41 16.52 -33.53
C PHE A 18 65.24 16.43 -35.05
N GLU A 19 63.99 16.41 -35.51
CA GLU A 19 63.63 16.55 -36.93
C GLU A 19 64.19 17.87 -37.48
N ASP A 20 64.73 17.85 -38.70
CA ASP A 20 65.26 19.06 -39.34
C ASP A 20 64.12 20.07 -39.50
N LEU A 21 64.25 21.22 -38.83
CA LEU A 21 63.20 22.25 -38.79
C LEU A 21 62.85 22.74 -40.20
N ASN A 22 63.82 22.68 -41.11
CA ASN A 22 63.60 23.00 -42.52
C ASN A 22 62.72 21.98 -43.23
N GLU A 23 62.86 20.68 -42.95
CA GLU A 23 61.95 19.66 -43.50
C GLU A 23 60.54 19.83 -42.95
N ARG A 24 60.37 20.15 -41.66
CA ARG A 24 59.04 20.38 -41.07
C ARG A 24 58.34 21.62 -41.64
N VAL A 25 59.07 22.71 -41.82
CA VAL A 25 58.55 23.93 -42.47
C VAL A 25 58.25 23.67 -43.94
N LYS A 26 59.09 22.90 -44.63
CA LYS A 26 58.89 22.52 -46.03
C LYS A 26 57.68 21.60 -46.18
N ASP A 27 57.48 20.66 -45.27
CA ASP A 27 56.27 19.82 -45.20
C ASP A 27 55.02 20.64 -44.89
N TYR A 28 55.10 21.63 -44.00
CA TYR A 28 53.99 22.53 -43.68
C TYR A 28 53.58 23.44 -44.85
N LEU A 29 54.54 23.89 -45.66
CA LEU A 29 54.29 24.77 -46.81
C LEU A 29 53.90 24.01 -48.08
N LEU A 30 54.43 22.80 -48.31
CA LEU A 30 54.22 22.04 -49.55
C LEU A 30 53.06 21.04 -49.48
N LYS A 31 52.58 20.68 -48.29
CA LYS A 31 51.46 19.75 -48.10
C LYS A 31 50.21 20.50 -47.60
N PRO A 32 49.46 21.19 -48.48
CA PRO A 32 48.24 21.91 -48.09
C PRO A 32 47.17 21.00 -47.46
N GLU A 33 47.22 19.69 -47.69
CA GLU A 33 46.39 18.68 -47.00
C GLU A 33 46.59 18.62 -45.48
N ARG A 34 47.75 19.09 -44.97
CA ARG A 34 48.06 19.16 -43.53
C ARG A 34 47.73 20.52 -42.91
N LEU A 35 47.29 21.50 -43.70
CA LEU A 35 46.79 22.76 -43.18
C LEU A 35 45.35 22.54 -42.72
N SER A 36 45.03 22.93 -41.48
CA SER A 36 43.65 22.96 -41.03
C SER A 36 42.85 23.89 -41.94
N ILE A 37 41.64 23.47 -42.35
CA ILE A 37 40.76 24.27 -43.21
C ILE A 37 40.38 25.55 -42.46
N HIS A 38 41.16 26.61 -42.67
CA HIS A 38 40.85 27.93 -42.13
C HIS A 38 39.69 28.51 -42.94
N GLN A 39 38.60 28.93 -42.27
CA GLN A 39 37.39 29.49 -42.89
C GLN A 39 36.51 28.50 -43.67
N TRP A 40 36.25 27.30 -43.12
CA TRP A 40 35.28 26.33 -43.66
C TRP A 40 33.88 26.95 -43.88
N GLU A 41 33.51 27.96 -43.08
CA GLU A 41 32.31 28.80 -43.22
C GLU A 41 32.15 29.39 -44.64
N ARG A 42 33.25 29.67 -45.35
CA ARG A 42 33.21 30.21 -46.72
C ARG A 42 32.97 29.14 -47.80
N SER A 43 33.19 27.87 -47.46
CA SER A 43 33.09 26.72 -48.38
C SER A 43 31.83 25.88 -48.13
N GLN A 44 31.17 26.06 -46.99
CA GLN A 44 29.90 25.39 -46.69
C GLN A 44 28.76 26.11 -47.40
N SER A 45 28.18 25.47 -48.41
CA SER A 45 26.82 25.77 -48.85
C SER A 45 25.84 24.93 -48.03
N ASN A 46 24.89 25.55 -47.34
CA ASN A 46 23.78 24.82 -46.72
C ASN A 46 22.74 24.50 -47.79
N TRP A 47 22.55 23.22 -48.10
CA TRP A 47 21.52 22.79 -49.06
C TRP A 47 20.24 22.60 -48.25
N HIS A 48 19.30 23.55 -48.36
CA HIS A 48 17.98 23.41 -47.74
C HIS A 48 17.29 22.19 -48.37
N ARG A 49 17.13 21.11 -47.60
CA ARG A 49 16.30 19.97 -48.00
C ARG A 49 14.84 20.37 -47.77
N GLU A 50 13.98 20.16 -48.76
CA GLU A 50 12.54 20.24 -48.56
C GLU A 50 12.11 19.09 -47.64
N SER A 51 11.40 19.40 -46.56
CA SER A 51 10.92 18.41 -45.59
C SER A 51 9.76 17.63 -46.22
N ASN A 52 9.99 16.37 -46.57
CA ASN A 52 8.92 15.46 -46.97
C ASN A 52 8.34 14.79 -45.70
N VAL A 53 7.34 15.44 -45.09
CA VAL A 53 6.62 14.91 -43.91
C VAL A 53 5.84 13.65 -44.29
N ASP A 54 5.35 13.56 -45.53
CA ASP A 54 4.59 12.41 -46.02
C ASP A 54 5.37 11.10 -45.94
N SER A 55 6.70 11.15 -46.03
CA SER A 55 7.56 9.97 -45.85
C SER A 55 7.47 9.33 -44.45
N LEU A 56 7.00 10.05 -43.42
CA LEU A 56 6.75 9.49 -42.08
C LEU A 56 5.40 8.77 -41.99
N PHE A 57 4.48 9.01 -42.93
CA PHE A 57 3.15 8.41 -42.96
C PHE A 57 3.05 7.24 -43.95
N ILE A 58 4.10 6.99 -44.74
CA ILE A 58 4.17 5.79 -45.60
C ILE A 58 4.43 4.60 -44.68
N TYR A 59 3.41 3.76 -44.52
CA TYR A 59 3.51 2.45 -43.88
C TYR A 59 4.19 1.48 -44.85
N ASP A 60 5.06 0.60 -44.34
CA ASP A 60 5.55 -0.53 -45.12
C ASP A 60 4.46 -1.62 -45.13
N ASP A 61 4.02 -2.08 -46.31
CA ASP A 61 2.97 -3.11 -46.48
C ASP A 61 3.32 -4.46 -45.78
N ASP A 62 4.56 -4.63 -45.34
CA ASP A 62 5.05 -5.82 -44.62
C ASP A 62 4.69 -5.85 -43.11
N ASP A 63 4.18 -4.75 -42.54
CA ASP A 63 3.78 -4.68 -41.11
C ASP A 63 2.35 -5.22 -40.84
N PHE A 64 1.58 -5.57 -41.88
CA PHE A 64 0.33 -6.29 -41.70
C PHE A 64 0.63 -7.75 -41.34
N GLY A 65 0.52 -8.09 -40.06
CA GLY A 65 0.46 -9.47 -39.61
C GLY A 65 -0.72 -10.21 -40.27
N PRO A 66 -0.62 -11.53 -40.50
CA PRO A 66 -1.72 -12.28 -41.09
C PRO A 66 -2.94 -12.31 -40.17
N ASP A 67 -4.15 -12.02 -40.69
CA ASP A 67 -5.43 -12.11 -39.97
C ASP A 67 -5.77 -13.53 -39.48
N THR A 68 -5.03 -14.53 -39.97
CA THR A 68 -5.22 -15.94 -39.69
C THR A 68 -3.94 -16.60 -39.18
N THR A 69 -4.11 -17.58 -38.29
CA THR A 69 -3.04 -18.43 -37.78
C THR A 69 -3.40 -19.91 -38.02
N LEU A 70 -2.41 -20.79 -37.92
CA LEU A 70 -2.59 -22.23 -38.10
C LEU A 70 -2.74 -22.93 -36.74
N GLU A 71 -3.93 -23.47 -36.45
CA GLU A 71 -4.18 -24.33 -35.29
C GLU A 71 -3.94 -25.81 -35.66
N VAL A 72 -3.27 -26.55 -34.77
CA VAL A 72 -2.95 -27.97 -35.00
C VAL A 72 -4.10 -28.86 -34.52
N VAL A 73 -4.73 -29.60 -35.44
CA VAL A 73 -5.80 -30.55 -35.11
C VAL A 73 -5.18 -31.88 -34.65
N ARG A 74 -5.40 -32.23 -33.38
CA ARG A 74 -4.92 -33.48 -32.78
C ARG A 74 -6.05 -34.51 -32.65
N ASP A 75 -5.72 -35.78 -32.81
CA ASP A 75 -6.64 -36.88 -32.50
C ASP A 75 -6.91 -36.89 -30.98
N PRO A 76 -8.18 -36.79 -30.52
CA PRO A 76 -8.53 -36.72 -29.11
C PRO A 76 -8.13 -37.96 -28.29
N LEU A 77 -7.90 -39.12 -28.94
CA LEU A 77 -7.56 -40.37 -28.24
C LEU A 77 -6.06 -40.64 -28.18
N THR A 78 -5.32 -40.31 -29.24
CA THR A 78 -3.89 -40.62 -29.36
C THR A 78 -2.99 -39.40 -29.14
N GLY A 79 -3.52 -38.20 -29.34
CA GLY A 79 -2.76 -36.95 -29.32
C GLY A 79 -1.87 -36.73 -30.56
N GLU A 80 -1.95 -37.62 -31.56
CA GLU A 80 -1.20 -37.47 -32.82
C GLU A 80 -1.73 -36.28 -33.63
N ILE A 81 -0.82 -35.58 -34.32
CA ILE A 81 -1.16 -34.43 -35.17
C ILE A 81 -1.78 -34.98 -36.46
N THR A 82 -3.07 -34.71 -36.67
CA THR A 82 -3.84 -35.21 -37.82
C THR A 82 -3.91 -34.20 -38.97
N GLY A 83 -3.85 -32.90 -38.67
CA GLY A 83 -3.93 -31.83 -39.68
C GLY A 83 -3.64 -30.44 -39.10
N LEU A 84 -3.69 -29.44 -39.98
CA LEU A 84 -3.59 -28.02 -39.67
C LEU A 84 -4.87 -27.34 -40.18
N GLU A 85 -5.49 -26.51 -39.36
CA GLU A 85 -6.67 -25.72 -39.69
C GLU A 85 -6.35 -24.23 -39.54
N GLU A 86 -6.82 -23.42 -40.48
CA GLU A 86 -6.61 -21.97 -40.46
C GLU A 86 -7.72 -21.32 -39.64
N VAL A 87 -7.34 -20.58 -38.60
CA VAL A 87 -8.25 -19.93 -37.63
C VAL A 87 -7.93 -18.45 -37.60
N SER A 88 -8.94 -17.59 -37.59
CA SER A 88 -8.78 -16.13 -37.47
C SER A 88 -8.14 -15.75 -36.13
N ILE A 89 -7.15 -14.83 -36.16
CA ILE A 89 -6.56 -14.24 -34.96
C ILE A 89 -7.52 -13.15 -34.46
N PRO A 90 -7.97 -13.20 -33.20
CA PRO A 90 -8.98 -12.26 -32.71
C PRO A 90 -8.47 -10.84 -32.40
N VAL A 91 -7.16 -10.56 -32.37
CA VAL A 91 -6.63 -9.25 -31.93
C VAL A 91 -5.29 -8.90 -32.61
N GLU A 92 -5.14 -7.63 -32.99
CA GLU A 92 -3.89 -7.02 -33.47
C GLU A 92 -2.78 -7.02 -32.38
N ASP A 93 -1.53 -7.15 -32.81
CA ASP A 93 -0.31 -7.29 -32.00
C ASP A 93 0.16 -5.96 -31.35
N ASP A 94 -0.73 -5.22 -30.70
CA ASP A 94 -0.37 -3.93 -30.08
C ASP A 94 0.27 -4.07 -28.69
N GLU A 95 1.28 -3.23 -28.41
CA GLU A 95 1.99 -3.18 -27.11
C GLU A 95 1.06 -2.86 -25.92
N ASP A 96 -0.10 -2.24 -26.19
CA ASP A 96 -1.10 -1.83 -25.22
C ASP A 96 -2.12 -2.93 -24.86
N ASN A 97 -2.05 -4.10 -25.50
CA ASN A 97 -2.96 -5.21 -25.21
C ASN A 97 -2.70 -5.81 -23.80
N LEU A 98 -3.79 -6.19 -23.12
CA LEU A 98 -3.78 -6.76 -21.76
C LEU A 98 -3.70 -8.29 -21.77
N SER A 99 -3.89 -8.89 -22.94
CA SER A 99 -3.85 -10.32 -23.12
C SER A 99 -2.45 -10.88 -22.80
N MET A 100 -2.44 -12.08 -22.20
CA MET A 100 -1.22 -12.86 -22.02
C MET A 100 -0.60 -13.30 -23.36
N SER A 101 -1.36 -13.25 -24.47
CA SER A 101 -0.95 -13.67 -25.80
C SER A 101 -0.18 -12.63 -26.61
N ARG A 102 -0.04 -11.37 -26.14
CA ARG A 102 0.68 -10.29 -26.87
C ARG A 102 2.15 -10.65 -27.13
N ALA A 103 2.83 -10.02 -28.07
CA ALA A 103 4.26 -10.29 -28.30
C ALA A 103 5.13 -10.04 -27.03
N PRO A 104 6.16 -10.87 -26.75
CA PRO A 104 7.07 -10.66 -25.62
C PRO A 104 8.09 -9.55 -25.90
N LEU A 105 8.54 -8.87 -24.84
CA LEU A 105 9.59 -7.84 -24.94
C LEU A 105 10.95 -8.44 -25.29
N PRO A 106 11.88 -7.62 -25.80
CA PRO A 106 13.29 -8.00 -25.92
C PRO A 106 13.84 -8.55 -24.59
N PRO A 107 14.69 -9.61 -24.61
CA PRO A 107 15.17 -10.27 -23.39
C PRO A 107 15.84 -9.36 -22.35
N SER A 108 16.40 -8.22 -22.77
CA SER A 108 17.00 -7.22 -21.88
C SER A 108 15.98 -6.49 -21.00
N MET A 109 14.76 -6.29 -21.49
CA MET A 109 13.69 -5.54 -20.82
C MET A 109 12.61 -6.45 -20.20
N ALA A 110 12.45 -7.67 -20.71
CA ALA A 110 11.43 -8.63 -20.29
C ALA A 110 11.39 -8.90 -18.76
N THR A 111 12.54 -8.83 -18.07
CA THR A 111 12.65 -9.23 -16.66
C THR A 111 12.10 -8.23 -15.64
N ARG A 112 12.27 -6.92 -15.84
CA ARG A 112 11.66 -5.88 -14.98
C ARG A 112 10.40 -5.29 -15.60
N GLY A 113 10.22 -5.46 -16.91
CA GLY A 113 9.22 -4.73 -17.67
C GLY A 113 9.64 -3.28 -17.93
N THR A 114 8.76 -2.52 -18.56
CA THR A 114 8.96 -1.10 -18.84
C THR A 114 7.77 -0.30 -18.31
N THR A 115 8.01 0.95 -17.94
CA THR A 115 6.91 1.85 -17.49
C THR A 115 6.03 2.32 -18.64
N THR A 116 6.42 2.09 -19.89
CA THR A 116 5.60 2.36 -21.07
C THR A 116 4.55 1.28 -21.27
N GLN A 117 4.89 0.01 -21.00
CA GLN A 117 3.98 -1.09 -21.22
C GLN A 117 2.82 -1.11 -20.22
N SER A 118 1.67 -1.58 -20.71
CA SER A 118 0.48 -1.84 -19.88
C SER A 118 0.62 -3.16 -19.11
N PRO A 119 0.15 -3.22 -17.86
CA PRO A 119 0.19 -4.44 -17.05
C PRO A 119 -0.76 -5.51 -17.60
N PHE A 120 -0.47 -6.79 -17.32
CA PHE A 120 -1.41 -7.87 -17.62
C PHE A 120 -2.66 -7.79 -16.75
N LEU A 121 -3.80 -8.27 -17.26
CA LEU A 121 -5.07 -8.25 -16.56
C LEU A 121 -4.98 -8.98 -15.20
N PRO A 122 -5.23 -8.29 -14.07
CA PRO A 122 -5.25 -8.94 -12.77
C PRO A 122 -6.49 -9.81 -12.56
N ALA A 123 -6.35 -10.85 -11.74
CA ALA A 123 -7.46 -11.72 -11.38
C ALA A 123 -8.61 -10.94 -10.72
N GLY A 124 -9.84 -11.25 -11.15
CA GLY A 124 -11.06 -10.69 -10.55
C GLY A 124 -11.47 -9.31 -11.09
N PHE A 125 -10.74 -8.74 -12.05
CA PHE A 125 -11.11 -7.51 -12.79
C PHE A 125 -11.85 -7.79 -14.12
N GLU A 126 -12.00 -9.05 -14.50
CA GLU A 126 -12.70 -9.49 -15.72
C GLU A 126 -14.12 -8.92 -15.84
N GLU A 127 -14.92 -8.98 -14.77
CA GLU A 127 -16.30 -8.43 -14.77
C GLU A 127 -16.34 -6.90 -14.99
N GLU A 128 -15.31 -6.19 -14.55
CA GLU A 128 -15.20 -4.73 -14.69
C GLU A 128 -14.82 -4.37 -16.12
N LEU A 129 -13.87 -5.13 -16.71
CA LEU A 129 -13.50 -5.01 -18.11
C LEU A 129 -14.66 -5.37 -19.04
N GLU A 130 -15.38 -6.46 -18.78
CA GLU A 130 -16.59 -6.85 -19.53
C GLU A 130 -17.66 -5.76 -19.45
N LYS A 131 -17.85 -5.15 -18.28
CA LYS A 131 -18.79 -4.03 -18.13
C LYS A 131 -18.35 -2.82 -18.94
N MET A 132 -17.06 -2.46 -18.91
CA MET A 132 -16.52 -1.36 -19.72
C MET A 132 -16.65 -1.64 -21.22
N LEU A 133 -16.37 -2.86 -21.66
CA LEU A 133 -16.51 -3.27 -23.06
C LEU A 133 -17.99 -3.29 -23.49
N ALA A 134 -18.91 -3.75 -22.63
CA ALA A 134 -20.34 -3.70 -22.91
C ALA A 134 -20.89 -2.27 -22.96
N GLU A 135 -20.41 -1.38 -22.09
CA GLU A 135 -20.70 0.06 -22.13
C GLU A 135 -20.17 0.70 -23.43
N ALA A 136 -18.96 0.33 -23.86
CA ALA A 136 -18.38 0.83 -25.11
C ALA A 136 -19.13 0.29 -26.35
N ALA A 137 -19.49 -1.01 -26.35
CA ALA A 137 -20.16 -1.67 -27.46
C ALA A 137 -21.64 -1.27 -27.61
N SER A 138 -22.31 -0.92 -26.51
CA SER A 138 -23.72 -0.49 -26.54
C SER A 138 -23.93 0.92 -27.09
N GLY A 139 -22.86 1.72 -27.29
CA GLY A 139 -22.95 3.11 -27.77
C GLY A 139 -23.62 4.08 -26.76
N ASP A 140 -24.29 3.55 -25.73
CA ASP A 140 -24.78 4.28 -24.57
C ASP A 140 -23.61 4.50 -23.61
N VAL A 141 -22.71 5.39 -24.02
CA VAL A 141 -21.87 6.11 -23.07
C VAL A 141 -22.83 6.87 -22.15
N ASN A 142 -23.15 6.28 -20.99
CA ASN A 142 -23.88 6.94 -19.91
C ASN A 142 -22.92 7.91 -19.20
N ILE A 143 -22.34 8.85 -19.97
CA ILE A 143 -21.88 10.12 -19.42
C ILE A 143 -23.14 10.76 -18.85
N ASP A 144 -23.09 11.12 -17.58
CA ASP A 144 -24.10 11.88 -16.88
C ASP A 144 -24.53 13.09 -17.76
N LEU A 145 -25.66 12.95 -18.45
CA LEU A 145 -26.17 13.91 -19.44
C LEU A 145 -26.57 15.27 -18.83
N ASP A 146 -26.36 15.46 -17.53
CA ASP A 146 -26.71 16.67 -16.81
C ASP A 146 -25.57 17.71 -16.77
N ASN A 147 -24.33 17.39 -17.18
CA ASN A 147 -23.20 18.33 -17.07
C ASN A 147 -22.27 18.51 -18.29
N GLU A 148 -22.43 17.81 -19.41
CA GLU A 148 -21.71 18.14 -20.64
C GLU A 148 -22.68 18.16 -21.84
N GLU A 149 -22.61 19.24 -22.63
CA GLU A 149 -23.56 19.49 -23.72
C GLU A 149 -23.63 18.31 -24.71
N PRO A 150 -24.84 17.84 -25.05
CA PRO A 150 -25.03 16.64 -25.86
C PRO A 150 -24.71 16.90 -27.34
N GLY A 151 -23.75 16.14 -27.88
CA GLY A 151 -23.60 15.91 -29.31
C GLY A 151 -22.18 16.06 -29.81
N LYS A 152 -21.36 14.99 -29.71
CA LYS A 152 -20.18 14.81 -30.58
C LYS A 152 -19.42 13.49 -30.52
N PHE A 153 -19.99 12.40 -29.98
CA PHE A 153 -19.28 11.10 -30.05
C PHE A 153 -19.78 10.16 -31.15
N LEU A 154 -21.05 10.25 -31.58
CA LEU A 154 -21.57 9.47 -32.71
C LEU A 154 -22.71 10.23 -33.43
N GLY A 155 -22.35 11.26 -34.21
CA GLY A 155 -23.23 11.95 -35.14
C GLY A 155 -22.50 12.17 -36.48
N GLU A 156 -23.24 12.34 -37.58
CA GLU A 156 -22.78 12.38 -38.99
C GLU A 156 -21.68 13.42 -39.37
N ASP A 157 -21.01 14.05 -38.39
CA ASP A 157 -20.06 15.15 -38.58
C ASP A 157 -18.60 14.71 -38.34
N ILE A 158 -17.69 15.18 -39.21
CA ILE A 158 -16.23 14.96 -39.12
C ILE A 158 -15.71 15.49 -37.76
N LEU A 159 -14.82 14.73 -37.11
CA LEU A 159 -14.13 15.13 -35.88
C LEU A 159 -13.20 16.32 -36.16
N ASN A 160 -13.72 17.54 -36.00
CA ASN A 160 -12.94 18.78 -36.13
C ASN A 160 -12.06 19.06 -34.90
N THR A 161 -12.19 18.28 -33.84
CA THR A 161 -11.48 18.42 -32.57
C THR A 161 -10.94 17.06 -32.18
N ALA A 162 -9.63 16.97 -31.92
CA ALA A 162 -9.05 15.75 -31.38
C ALA A 162 -9.60 15.50 -29.96
N PRO A 163 -9.92 14.25 -29.58
CA PRO A 163 -10.35 13.91 -28.23
C PRO A 163 -9.39 14.43 -27.15
N GLY A 164 -9.91 15.06 -26.10
CA GLY A 164 -9.11 15.65 -25.02
C GLY A 164 -8.49 17.02 -25.33
N CYS A 165 -8.58 17.52 -26.56
CA CYS A 165 -8.09 18.85 -26.94
C CYS A 165 -9.25 19.85 -27.06
N LYS A 166 -9.01 21.12 -26.70
CA LYS A 166 -9.97 22.22 -26.90
C LYS A 166 -9.77 22.94 -28.25
N GLU A 167 -8.65 22.72 -28.92
CA GLU A 167 -8.33 23.34 -30.22
C GLU A 167 -9.07 22.66 -31.38
N THR A 168 -9.72 23.47 -32.21
CA THR A 168 -10.51 23.02 -33.37
C THR A 168 -9.77 23.31 -34.66
N VAL A 169 -9.71 22.31 -35.54
CA VAL A 169 -9.22 22.48 -36.90
C VAL A 169 -10.39 22.97 -37.76
N LEU A 170 -10.30 24.18 -38.29
CA LEU A 170 -11.31 24.78 -39.15
C LEU A 170 -10.85 24.69 -40.61
N PHE A 171 -11.58 23.90 -41.40
CA PHE A 171 -11.40 23.81 -42.85
C PHE A 171 -12.24 24.90 -43.54
N ALA A 172 -11.75 25.40 -44.68
CA ALA A 172 -12.55 26.22 -45.59
C ALA A 172 -13.67 25.37 -46.21
N ASP A 173 -14.59 26.02 -46.94
CA ASP A 173 -15.76 25.39 -47.57
C ASP A 173 -15.43 24.26 -48.57
N ASP A 174 -14.15 24.10 -48.91
CA ASP A 174 -13.61 23.06 -49.78
C ASP A 174 -13.28 21.74 -49.04
N GLY A 175 -13.29 21.75 -47.70
CA GLY A 175 -13.09 20.57 -46.86
C GLY A 175 -11.64 20.12 -46.68
N PHE A 176 -10.66 20.86 -47.21
CA PHE A 176 -9.24 20.51 -47.10
C PHE A 176 -8.31 21.69 -46.78
N THR A 177 -8.69 22.93 -47.10
CA THR A 177 -7.82 24.10 -46.85
C THR A 177 -7.98 24.58 -45.41
N LEU A 178 -6.90 24.59 -44.63
CA LEU A 178 -6.93 25.10 -43.25
C LEU A 178 -7.10 26.63 -43.22
N LEU A 179 -8.13 27.15 -42.55
CA LEU A 179 -8.39 28.59 -42.42
C LEU A 179 -7.36 29.32 -41.53
N ASN A 180 -6.67 28.59 -40.65
CA ASN A 180 -5.72 29.12 -39.66
C ASN A 180 -4.24 28.75 -39.97
N ALA A 181 -3.86 28.57 -41.24
CA ALA A 181 -2.43 28.46 -41.56
C ALA A 181 -1.71 29.80 -41.27
N PRO A 182 -0.54 29.82 -40.60
CA PRO A 182 0.27 31.02 -40.53
C PRO A 182 0.64 31.43 -41.96
N LYS A 183 0.20 32.62 -42.39
CA LYS A 183 0.60 33.18 -43.68
C LYS A 183 2.12 33.28 -43.68
N GLU A 184 2.79 32.59 -44.60
CA GLU A 184 4.19 32.87 -44.89
C GLU A 184 4.33 34.36 -45.24
N ASP A 185 5.01 35.10 -44.36
CA ASP A 185 5.38 36.49 -44.57
C ASP A 185 6.37 36.59 -45.74
N LYS A 186 5.85 36.71 -46.96
CA LYS A 186 6.58 37.37 -48.06
C LYS A 186 6.57 38.88 -47.82
N SER A 187 7.45 39.35 -46.95
CA SER A 187 7.82 40.76 -46.91
C SER A 187 8.91 41.02 -47.95
N SER A 188 8.54 41.86 -48.92
CA SER A 188 9.37 42.48 -49.93
C SER A 188 10.27 43.56 -49.31
N GLU A 189 11.58 43.45 -49.49
CA GLU A 189 12.47 44.62 -49.55
C GLU A 189 13.28 44.58 -50.86
N ASP A 190 13.07 45.62 -51.65
CA ASP A 190 13.68 45.90 -52.95
C ASP A 190 15.19 46.14 -52.87
N LYS A 191 15.96 45.55 -53.80
CA LYS A 191 17.01 46.26 -54.59
C LYS A 191 17.15 45.68 -56.01
N GLU A 192 16.78 46.51 -56.98
CA GLU A 192 17.04 46.46 -58.42
C GLU A 192 18.51 46.11 -58.76
N SER A 193 18.79 45.08 -59.59
CA SER A 193 19.08 45.06 -61.05
C SER A 193 20.16 46.05 -61.52
N VAL A 194 21.19 45.67 -62.29
CA VAL A 194 21.23 45.41 -63.75
C VAL A 194 22.63 44.79 -64.08
N ASP A 195 22.95 43.96 -65.07
CA ASP A 195 22.30 43.01 -66.00
C ASP A 195 23.40 42.55 -67.01
N ILE A 196 23.12 41.49 -67.80
CA ILE A 196 23.69 41.15 -69.13
C ILE A 196 24.73 40.01 -69.26
N HIS A 197 24.21 38.88 -69.78
CA HIS A 197 24.72 37.93 -70.80
C HIS A 197 26.08 37.25 -70.64
N VAL A 198 26.10 35.90 -70.76
CA VAL A 198 26.50 35.14 -71.97
C VAL A 198 26.05 33.67 -71.83
N LYS A 199 25.46 33.15 -72.91
CA LYS A 199 25.06 31.75 -73.14
C LYS A 199 26.24 30.77 -73.05
N ILE A 200 26.00 29.55 -72.54
CA ILE A 200 26.02 28.27 -73.29
C ILE A 200 25.42 27.19 -72.37
N ASN A 201 24.26 26.65 -72.80
CA ASN A 201 23.64 25.44 -72.27
C ASN A 201 24.13 24.26 -73.13
N LEU A 202 24.50 23.14 -72.49
CA LEU A 202 25.01 21.91 -73.12
C LEU A 202 23.88 20.87 -73.34
N GLU A 203 22.69 21.37 -73.72
CA GLU A 203 21.42 20.65 -73.64
C GLU A 203 21.07 19.86 -74.93
N GLU A 204 21.99 19.64 -75.87
CA GLU A 204 21.62 19.15 -77.21
C GLU A 204 22.07 17.73 -77.57
N VAL A 205 22.44 16.85 -76.62
CA VAL A 205 23.04 15.55 -77.01
C VAL A 205 22.37 14.28 -76.49
N VAL A 206 21.48 14.30 -75.49
CA VAL A 206 20.94 13.01 -75.01
C VAL A 206 19.45 13.04 -74.64
N ASP A 207 18.67 13.83 -75.36
CA ASP A 207 17.24 13.57 -75.55
C ASP A 207 17.02 13.12 -76.98
N ASN A 208 17.05 11.81 -77.22
CA ASN A 208 16.43 11.16 -78.36
C ASN A 208 16.29 9.66 -78.08
N ASN A 209 15.25 9.31 -77.32
CA ASN A 209 14.35 8.17 -77.58
C ASN A 209 13.34 8.02 -76.42
N ALA A 210 12.45 9.00 -76.31
CA ALA A 210 11.19 8.84 -75.59
C ALA A 210 10.13 8.28 -76.55
N HIS A 211 10.04 6.95 -76.66
CA HIS A 211 8.89 6.26 -77.23
C HIS A 211 8.84 4.82 -76.70
N LEU A 212 8.34 4.62 -75.46
CA LEU A 212 7.79 3.31 -75.04
C LEU A 212 6.87 3.32 -73.81
N VAL A 213 6.36 4.47 -73.34
CA VAL A 213 5.48 4.53 -72.16
C VAL A 213 4.18 5.30 -72.45
N ASP A 214 3.69 5.14 -73.68
CA ASP A 214 2.47 5.79 -74.20
C ASP A 214 1.33 4.77 -74.39
N LEU A 215 1.29 3.72 -73.55
CA LEU A 215 0.34 2.60 -73.70
C LEU A 215 -0.62 2.40 -72.51
N TRP A 216 -0.56 3.25 -71.48
CA TRP A 216 -1.34 3.09 -70.24
C TRP A 216 -1.99 4.39 -69.76
N LYS A 217 -2.30 5.31 -70.69
CA LYS A 217 -3.21 6.44 -70.44
C LYS A 217 -4.37 6.34 -71.41
N GLU A 218 -5.50 5.80 -70.94
CA GLU A 218 -6.80 6.14 -71.50
C GLU A 218 -7.49 7.11 -70.54
N GLU A 219 -7.97 8.20 -71.12
CA GLU A 219 -8.77 9.25 -70.51
C GLU A 219 -10.19 8.74 -70.25
N GLU A 220 -10.67 8.83 -69.01
CA GLU A 220 -12.08 9.11 -68.76
C GLU A 220 -12.18 10.49 -68.07
N ALA A 221 -12.70 11.45 -68.83
CA ALA A 221 -13.17 12.71 -68.30
C ALA A 221 -14.44 12.47 -67.47
N LEU A 222 -14.39 12.79 -66.18
CA LEU A 222 -15.58 12.90 -65.32
C LEU A 222 -15.52 14.23 -64.57
N GLU A 223 -16.50 15.08 -64.86
CA GLU A 223 -16.81 16.31 -64.12
C GLU A 223 -16.90 16.01 -62.61
N SER A 224 -16.07 16.66 -61.80
CA SER A 224 -16.14 16.61 -60.35
C SER A 224 -17.41 17.33 -59.85
N LYS A 225 -18.51 16.59 -59.74
CA LYS A 225 -19.63 16.99 -58.87
C LYS A 225 -19.19 16.83 -57.40
N PRO A 226 -19.63 17.73 -56.50
CA PRO A 226 -19.35 17.60 -55.08
C PRO A 226 -19.94 16.28 -54.56
N GLN A 227 -19.09 15.41 -54.02
CA GLN A 227 -19.53 14.21 -53.33
C GLN A 227 -20.32 14.65 -52.08
N LYS A 228 -21.60 14.26 -52.03
CA LYS A 228 -22.39 14.34 -50.80
C LYS A 228 -21.85 13.30 -49.81
N PRO A 229 -21.84 13.60 -48.49
CA PRO A 229 -21.40 12.64 -47.48
C PRO A 229 -22.27 11.38 -47.58
N VAL A 230 -21.59 10.24 -47.60
CA VAL A 230 -22.20 8.90 -47.69
C VAL A 230 -23.06 8.70 -46.45
N LYS A 231 -24.37 8.62 -46.64
CA LYS A 231 -25.31 8.14 -45.62
C LYS A 231 -25.31 6.61 -45.64
N LYS A 232 -25.18 6.05 -44.43
CA LYS A 232 -25.24 4.64 -44.03
C LYS A 232 -23.96 3.81 -44.22
N LEU A 233 -23.21 3.67 -43.13
CA LEU A 233 -22.61 2.37 -42.79
C LEU A 233 -23.77 1.48 -42.29
N GLU A 234 -24.23 0.57 -43.14
CA GLU A 234 -24.99 -0.59 -42.66
C GLU A 234 -23.96 -1.52 -42.03
N LEU A 235 -23.96 -1.61 -40.70
CA LEU A 235 -23.30 -2.70 -39.98
C LEU A 235 -24.03 -3.97 -40.38
N ASP A 236 -23.42 -4.80 -41.22
CA ASP A 236 -23.90 -6.15 -41.49
C ASP A 236 -23.89 -6.93 -40.18
N SER A 237 -25.06 -7.06 -39.56
CA SER A 237 -25.32 -8.01 -38.50
C SER A 237 -25.48 -9.39 -39.14
N ASP A 238 -24.36 -10.08 -39.38
CA ASP A 238 -24.38 -11.49 -39.77
C ASP A 238 -24.92 -12.32 -38.58
N PRO A 239 -26.05 -13.04 -38.73
CA PRO A 239 -26.67 -13.81 -37.64
C PRO A 239 -25.95 -15.14 -37.34
N ASP A 240 -24.84 -15.44 -38.01
CA ASP A 240 -24.01 -16.63 -37.76
C ASP A 240 -22.78 -16.33 -36.87
N ASN A 241 -22.65 -15.09 -36.35
CA ASN A 241 -21.49 -14.66 -35.54
C ASN A 241 -21.71 -14.75 -34.02
N ASP A 242 -22.63 -15.60 -33.56
CA ASP A 242 -22.77 -15.95 -32.13
C ASP A 242 -21.52 -16.66 -31.55
N ASN A 243 -20.55 -17.02 -32.41
CA ASN A 243 -19.25 -17.59 -32.01
C ASN A 243 -18.18 -16.54 -31.63
N PHE A 244 -18.43 -15.23 -31.82
CA PHE A 244 -17.44 -14.19 -31.52
C PHE A 244 -17.13 -14.06 -30.02
N LEU A 245 -18.10 -14.35 -29.15
CA LEU A 245 -17.95 -14.36 -27.69
C LEU A 245 -17.31 -15.64 -27.14
N GLU A 246 -17.27 -16.72 -27.92
CA GLU A 246 -16.69 -18.01 -27.51
C GLU A 246 -15.19 -18.14 -27.85
N ALA A 247 -14.68 -17.33 -28.78
CA ALA A 247 -13.30 -17.40 -29.26
C ALA A 247 -12.30 -16.46 -28.54
N THR A 248 -12.79 -15.41 -27.85
CA THR A 248 -11.98 -14.46 -27.08
C THR A 248 -11.77 -14.88 -25.62
N ILE A 249 -12.52 -15.88 -25.16
CA ILE A 249 -12.29 -16.54 -23.88
C ILE A 249 -11.25 -17.63 -24.13
N ILE A 250 -10.17 -17.63 -23.35
CA ILE A 250 -9.25 -18.77 -23.22
C ILE A 250 -10.10 -20.04 -23.18
N ARG A 251 -10.09 -20.87 -24.24
CA ARG A 251 -10.76 -22.17 -24.20
C ARG A 251 -10.33 -22.83 -22.88
N PRO A 252 -11.25 -23.09 -21.93
CA PRO A 252 -10.88 -23.85 -20.75
C PRO A 252 -10.24 -25.16 -21.23
N PRO A 253 -9.21 -25.68 -20.55
CA PRO A 253 -8.59 -26.93 -20.94
C PRO A 253 -9.70 -27.95 -21.13
N ILE A 254 -9.76 -28.58 -22.31
CA ILE A 254 -10.77 -29.57 -22.72
C ILE A 254 -11.19 -30.36 -21.48
N GLU A 255 -12.41 -30.13 -21.00
CA GLU A 255 -12.94 -30.90 -19.89
C GLU A 255 -13.05 -32.34 -20.36
N LEU A 256 -12.11 -33.18 -19.92
CA LEU A 256 -12.25 -34.62 -20.00
C LEU A 256 -13.61 -34.96 -19.35
N PRO A 257 -14.46 -35.78 -19.99
CA PRO A 257 -15.76 -36.14 -19.42
C PRO A 257 -15.53 -36.63 -18.00
N GLU A 258 -16.20 -35.99 -17.03
CA GLU A 258 -16.08 -36.30 -15.62
C GLU A 258 -16.20 -37.82 -15.45
N LEU A 259 -15.08 -38.47 -15.11
CA LEU A 259 -15.13 -39.86 -14.69
C LEU A 259 -16.10 -39.90 -13.51
N PRO A 260 -17.16 -40.73 -13.54
CA PRO A 260 -18.11 -40.78 -12.45
C PRO A 260 -17.35 -41.22 -11.20
N VAL A 261 -17.03 -40.24 -10.35
CA VAL A 261 -16.47 -40.50 -9.03
C VAL A 261 -17.59 -41.20 -8.27
N LEU A 262 -17.49 -42.51 -8.16
CA LEU A 262 -18.33 -43.29 -7.27
C LEU A 262 -18.16 -42.73 -5.86
N ASN A 263 -19.15 -41.93 -5.44
CA ASN A 263 -19.30 -41.43 -4.08
C ASN A 263 -19.54 -42.62 -3.14
N ILE A 264 -18.47 -43.33 -2.77
CA ILE A 264 -18.55 -44.48 -1.85
C ILE A 264 -18.52 -44.03 -0.38
N THR A 265 -18.30 -42.76 -0.07
CA THR A 265 -18.44 -42.25 1.30
C THR A 265 -18.95 -40.82 1.36
N SER A 266 -20.24 -40.61 1.05
CA SER A 266 -20.99 -39.48 1.58
C SER A 266 -21.47 -39.80 3.00
N SER A 267 -20.54 -40.04 3.93
CA SER A 267 -20.84 -39.79 5.34
C SER A 267 -20.59 -38.31 5.57
N ALA A 268 -21.67 -37.54 5.66
CA ALA A 268 -21.62 -36.17 6.13
C ALA A 268 -21.01 -36.15 7.54
N ALA A 269 -19.68 -36.03 7.62
CA ALA A 269 -18.99 -35.73 8.86
C ALA A 269 -19.24 -34.24 9.15
N LYS A 270 -20.41 -33.95 9.72
CA LYS A 270 -20.64 -32.72 10.47
C LYS A 270 -19.73 -32.76 11.70
N THR A 271 -18.51 -32.27 11.55
CA THR A 271 -17.60 -31.97 12.67
C THR A 271 -16.97 -30.61 12.43
N GLY A 272 -17.63 -29.56 12.90
CA GLY A 272 -17.01 -28.34 13.45
C GLY A 272 -16.02 -27.53 12.60
N VAL A 273 -15.84 -27.79 11.30
CA VAL A 273 -14.93 -27.00 10.45
C VAL A 273 -15.61 -25.68 10.09
N THR A 274 -14.98 -24.59 10.53
CA THR A 274 -15.36 -23.23 10.14
C THR A 274 -14.96 -23.01 8.68
N SER A 275 -15.91 -23.14 7.76
CA SER A 275 -15.74 -22.85 6.33
C SER A 275 -16.47 -21.56 5.99
N THR A 276 -15.86 -20.72 5.16
CA THR A 276 -16.54 -19.67 4.40
C THR A 276 -16.69 -20.11 2.94
N ASP A 277 -17.26 -19.24 2.09
CA ASP A 277 -17.47 -19.56 0.67
C ASP A 277 -16.14 -19.78 -0.09
N TRP A 278 -15.10 -19.02 0.28
CA TRP A 278 -13.81 -19.01 -0.41
C TRP A 278 -12.64 -19.54 0.42
N ALA A 279 -12.83 -19.81 1.71
CA ALA A 279 -11.78 -20.36 2.56
C ALA A 279 -12.25 -21.50 3.47
N GLU A 280 -11.40 -22.51 3.61
CA GLU A 280 -11.66 -23.68 4.44
C GLU A 280 -10.49 -23.93 5.39
N MET A 281 -10.79 -24.12 6.69
CA MET A 281 -9.77 -24.46 7.68
C MET A 281 -9.61 -25.98 7.79
N ILE A 282 -8.42 -26.49 7.48
CA ILE A 282 -8.14 -27.92 7.55
C ILE A 282 -7.81 -28.33 8.99
N ASP A 283 -8.42 -29.43 9.45
CA ASP A 283 -8.09 -30.07 10.72
C ASP A 283 -6.78 -30.86 10.61
N VAL A 284 -5.72 -30.28 11.18
CA VAL A 284 -4.35 -30.84 11.20
C VAL A 284 -4.23 -32.07 12.09
N SER A 285 -5.18 -32.30 13.01
CA SER A 285 -5.13 -33.45 13.92
C SER A 285 -5.34 -34.79 13.20
N GLN A 286 -6.00 -34.77 12.04
CA GLN A 286 -6.33 -35.97 11.27
C GLN A 286 -5.11 -36.45 10.47
N PRO A 287 -4.65 -37.71 10.67
CA PRO A 287 -3.57 -38.26 9.87
C PRO A 287 -3.99 -38.49 8.42
N VAL A 288 -3.04 -38.38 7.49
CA VAL A 288 -3.22 -38.70 6.06
C VAL A 288 -2.49 -40.02 5.76
N PRO A 289 -3.11 -41.19 6.04
CA PRO A 289 -2.43 -42.49 5.93
C PRO A 289 -2.06 -42.86 4.49
N GLU A 290 -2.87 -42.47 3.51
CA GLU A 290 -2.71 -42.83 2.08
C GLU A 290 -1.95 -41.76 1.27
N PHE A 291 -1.10 -40.95 1.90
CA PHE A 291 -0.42 -39.82 1.23
C PHE A 291 0.36 -40.24 -0.04
N ARG A 292 1.04 -41.39 0.00
CA ARG A 292 1.81 -41.92 -1.14
C ARG A 292 0.95 -42.56 -2.22
N GLU A 293 -0.27 -43.00 -1.90
CA GLU A 293 -1.19 -43.55 -2.89
C GLU A 293 -1.92 -42.44 -3.65
N LYS A 294 -2.23 -41.34 -2.94
CA LYS A 294 -2.83 -40.15 -3.54
C LYS A 294 -1.88 -39.39 -4.46
N ILE A 295 -0.59 -39.30 -4.11
CA ILE A 295 0.43 -38.64 -4.93
C ILE A 295 1.44 -39.70 -5.41
N LYS A 296 1.18 -40.27 -6.60
CA LYS A 296 2.02 -41.33 -7.18
C LYS A 296 3.38 -40.81 -7.65
N ASP A 297 3.42 -39.60 -8.23
CA ASP A 297 4.65 -38.96 -8.71
C ASP A 297 4.92 -37.69 -7.90
N MET A 298 5.70 -37.81 -6.82
CA MET A 298 6.03 -36.66 -5.97
C MET A 298 7.10 -35.78 -6.62
N ALA A 299 6.85 -34.48 -6.70
CA ALA A 299 7.83 -33.51 -7.24
C ALA A 299 9.17 -33.49 -6.48
N GLN A 300 9.17 -33.73 -5.16
CA GLN A 300 10.37 -33.76 -4.32
C GLN A 300 10.24 -34.81 -3.22
N THR A 301 11.30 -35.59 -2.98
CA THR A 301 11.38 -36.53 -1.87
C THR A 301 12.25 -35.99 -0.73
N TYR A 302 11.82 -36.20 0.52
CA TYR A 302 12.54 -35.74 1.71
C TYR A 302 13.13 -36.90 2.52
N PRO A 303 14.28 -36.74 3.18
CA PRO A 303 14.93 -37.79 3.97
C PRO A 303 14.26 -38.02 5.34
N PHE A 304 13.29 -37.18 5.72
CA PHE A 304 12.53 -37.26 6.97
C PHE A 304 11.04 -37.41 6.68
N GLU A 305 10.28 -37.91 7.67
CA GLU A 305 8.83 -37.99 7.55
C GLU A 305 8.19 -36.60 7.68
N LEU A 306 7.30 -36.28 6.75
CA LEU A 306 6.55 -35.03 6.75
C LEU A 306 5.49 -35.01 7.86
N ASP A 307 5.34 -33.86 8.51
CA ASP A 307 4.28 -33.63 9.49
C ASP A 307 2.90 -33.61 8.81
N ASN A 308 1.81 -33.93 9.53
CA ASN A 308 0.46 -33.99 8.95
C ASN A 308 0.04 -32.70 8.24
N PHE A 309 0.36 -31.55 8.84
CA PHE A 309 0.05 -30.24 8.26
C PHE A 309 0.80 -30.02 6.92
N GLN A 310 2.03 -30.54 6.79
CA GLN A 310 2.81 -30.46 5.55
C GLN A 310 2.20 -31.37 4.47
N LYS A 311 1.82 -32.60 4.84
CA LYS A 311 1.15 -33.56 3.94
C LYS A 311 -0.18 -33.00 3.40
N GLN A 312 -0.99 -32.40 4.27
CA GLN A 312 -2.26 -31.77 3.89
C GLN A 312 -2.06 -30.56 2.97
N ALA A 313 -1.09 -29.69 3.29
CA ALA A 313 -0.75 -28.55 2.45
C ALA A 313 -0.32 -28.98 1.04
N ILE A 314 0.58 -29.97 0.95
CA ILE A 314 1.07 -30.51 -0.33
C ILE A 314 -0.07 -31.11 -1.16
N LEU A 315 -0.98 -31.86 -0.53
CA LEU A 315 -2.12 -32.45 -1.23
C LEU A 315 -3.01 -31.37 -1.86
N LYS A 316 -3.25 -30.25 -1.16
CA LYS A 316 -4.02 -29.12 -1.69
C LYS A 316 -3.30 -28.32 -2.76
N LEU A 317 -1.97 -28.29 -2.74
CA LEU A 317 -1.18 -27.73 -3.83
C LEU A 317 -1.28 -28.58 -5.10
N GLU A 318 -1.22 -29.91 -4.95
CA GLU A 318 -1.34 -30.84 -6.08
C GLU A 318 -2.73 -30.80 -6.74
N GLU A 319 -3.78 -30.49 -5.97
CA GLU A 319 -5.14 -30.22 -6.47
C GLU A 319 -5.25 -28.86 -7.20
N GLY A 320 -4.21 -28.02 -7.18
CA GLY A 320 -4.25 -26.68 -7.77
C GLY A 320 -5.06 -25.68 -6.94
N HIS A 321 -5.01 -25.74 -5.61
CA HIS A 321 -5.64 -24.74 -4.75
C HIS A 321 -4.62 -23.82 -4.06
N HIS A 322 -5.07 -22.65 -3.63
CA HIS A 322 -4.24 -21.76 -2.82
C HIS A 322 -4.09 -22.32 -1.41
N VAL A 323 -2.91 -22.16 -0.81
CA VAL A 323 -2.64 -22.69 0.53
C VAL A 323 -2.08 -21.60 1.45
N PHE A 324 -2.67 -21.50 2.64
CA PHE A 324 -2.22 -20.63 3.70
C PHE A 324 -1.72 -21.41 4.91
N VAL A 325 -0.42 -21.43 5.14
CA VAL A 325 0.24 -22.12 6.25
C VAL A 325 0.53 -21.16 7.40
N ALA A 326 -0.20 -21.29 8.50
CA ALA A 326 0.02 -20.56 9.74
C ALA A 326 0.69 -21.48 10.78
N ALA A 327 2.00 -21.34 10.95
CA ALA A 327 2.78 -22.19 11.86
C ALA A 327 3.92 -21.40 12.52
N HIS A 328 4.40 -21.87 13.68
CA HIS A 328 5.52 -21.23 14.37
C HIS A 328 6.79 -21.17 13.50
N THR A 329 7.68 -20.23 13.80
CA THR A 329 9.03 -20.22 13.22
C THR A 329 9.75 -21.52 13.60
N SER A 330 10.54 -22.07 12.66
CA SER A 330 11.19 -23.38 12.76
C SER A 330 10.25 -24.61 12.74
N ALA A 331 8.95 -24.42 12.44
CA ALA A 331 7.99 -25.53 12.27
C ALA A 331 8.18 -26.36 10.99
N GLY A 332 9.04 -25.93 10.07
CA GLY A 332 9.20 -26.60 8.77
C GLY A 332 8.26 -26.08 7.69
N LYS A 333 7.84 -24.81 7.75
CA LYS A 333 7.03 -24.14 6.71
C LYS A 333 7.68 -24.18 5.33
N THR A 334 9.01 -24.13 5.29
CA THR A 334 9.80 -24.11 4.06
C THR A 334 9.60 -25.36 3.19
N VAL A 335 9.24 -26.51 3.78
CA VAL A 335 8.93 -27.73 3.02
C VAL A 335 7.80 -27.52 2.00
N VAL A 336 6.79 -26.71 2.35
CA VAL A 336 5.66 -26.41 1.45
C VAL A 336 6.13 -25.53 0.27
N ALA A 337 7.02 -24.57 0.55
CA ALA A 337 7.64 -23.74 -0.50
C ALA A 337 8.58 -24.54 -1.40
N GLU A 338 9.43 -25.40 -0.83
CA GLU A 338 10.34 -26.28 -1.56
C GLU A 338 9.57 -27.20 -2.51
N TYR A 339 8.42 -27.74 -2.06
CA TYR A 339 7.56 -28.57 -2.89
C TYR A 339 6.93 -27.79 -4.05
N ALA A 340 6.42 -26.58 -3.81
CA ALA A 340 5.86 -25.73 -4.87
C ALA A 340 6.90 -25.36 -5.95
N ILE A 341 8.15 -25.07 -5.55
CA ILE A 341 9.26 -24.82 -6.49
C ILE A 341 9.57 -26.08 -7.32
N ALA A 342 9.63 -27.24 -6.67
CA ALA A 342 9.87 -28.51 -7.37
C ALA A 342 8.73 -28.87 -8.33
N MET A 343 7.48 -28.60 -7.94
CA MET A 343 6.29 -28.79 -8.78
C MET A 343 6.33 -27.92 -10.04
N SER A 344 6.70 -26.64 -9.89
CA SER A 344 6.86 -25.73 -11.03
C SER A 344 7.90 -26.26 -12.02
N ARG A 345 9.02 -26.78 -11.50
CA ARG A 345 10.07 -27.38 -12.33
C ARG A 345 9.58 -28.62 -13.08
N ARG A 346 8.78 -29.47 -12.44
CA ARG A 346 8.15 -30.64 -13.08
C ARG A 346 7.20 -30.20 -14.20
N ASN A 347 6.44 -29.13 -13.97
CA ASN A 347 5.46 -28.59 -14.90
C ASN A 347 6.09 -27.69 -15.99
N CYS A 348 7.41 -27.47 -15.96
CA CYS A 348 8.12 -26.55 -16.86
C CYS A 348 7.65 -25.09 -16.78
N THR A 349 7.21 -24.67 -15.60
CA THR A 349 6.77 -23.30 -15.28
C THR A 349 7.75 -22.63 -14.31
N ARG A 350 7.48 -21.36 -13.98
CA ARG A 350 8.31 -20.55 -13.08
C ARG A 350 7.65 -20.36 -11.72
N ALA A 351 8.50 -20.26 -10.69
CA ALA A 351 8.10 -19.95 -9.32
C ALA A 351 8.84 -18.72 -8.79
N ILE A 352 8.10 -17.82 -8.14
CA ILE A 352 8.68 -16.67 -7.45
C ILE A 352 8.59 -16.87 -5.94
N TYR A 353 9.74 -16.79 -5.28
CA TYR A 353 9.82 -16.70 -3.82
C TYR A 353 9.99 -15.26 -3.39
N THR A 354 8.97 -14.70 -2.75
CA THR A 354 8.99 -13.35 -2.20
C THR A 354 9.39 -13.35 -0.74
N SER A 355 10.32 -12.46 -0.40
CA SER A 355 10.78 -12.25 0.96
C SER A 355 10.62 -10.78 1.36
N PRO A 356 10.23 -10.47 2.61
CA PRO A 356 10.10 -9.08 3.04
C PRO A 356 11.47 -8.40 3.21
N ILE A 357 12.60 -9.11 3.28
CA ILE A 357 13.90 -8.46 3.58
C ILE A 357 15.00 -8.97 2.64
N LYS A 358 15.85 -8.06 2.17
CA LYS A 358 17.01 -8.38 1.29
C LYS A 358 17.94 -9.44 1.91
N ALA A 359 18.26 -9.33 3.20
CA ALA A 359 19.09 -10.30 3.91
C ALA A 359 18.51 -11.73 3.86
N LEU A 360 17.20 -11.88 4.06
CA LEU A 360 16.51 -13.16 3.97
C LEU A 360 16.45 -13.67 2.52
N SER A 361 16.32 -12.76 1.54
CA SER A 361 16.39 -13.08 0.11
C SER A 361 17.76 -13.68 -0.24
N ASN A 362 18.86 -13.07 0.22
CA ASN A 362 20.22 -13.58 0.00
C ASN A 362 20.43 -14.95 0.66
N GLN A 363 19.93 -15.14 1.89
CA GLN A 363 19.98 -16.41 2.58
C GLN A 363 19.20 -17.50 1.81
N LYS A 364 17.96 -17.21 1.43
CA LYS A 364 17.09 -18.15 0.71
C LYS A 364 17.59 -18.48 -0.67
N TYR A 365 18.16 -17.52 -1.38
CA TYR A 365 18.88 -17.76 -2.62
C TYR A 365 19.99 -18.79 -2.42
N ASN A 366 20.84 -18.64 -1.40
CA ASN A 366 21.91 -19.61 -1.13
C ASN A 366 21.37 -21.00 -0.73
N ASP A 367 20.30 -21.06 0.07
CA ASP A 367 19.66 -22.31 0.49
C ASP A 367 19.08 -23.05 -0.73
N PHE A 368 18.30 -22.36 -1.58
CA PHE A 368 17.70 -22.95 -2.77
C PHE A 368 18.74 -23.25 -3.85
N ASN A 369 19.77 -22.43 -4.01
CA ASN A 369 20.84 -22.70 -4.96
C ASN A 369 21.63 -23.97 -4.59
N LYS A 370 21.80 -24.27 -3.30
CA LYS A 370 22.37 -25.56 -2.84
C LYS A 370 21.45 -26.75 -3.12
N MET A 371 20.14 -26.55 -3.11
CA MET A 371 19.16 -27.62 -3.31
C MET A 371 18.85 -27.87 -4.80
N PHE A 372 18.65 -26.81 -5.59
CA PHE A 372 18.11 -26.87 -6.95
C PHE A 372 19.11 -26.43 -8.04
N GLY A 373 20.13 -25.62 -7.69
CA GLY A 373 21.20 -25.16 -8.59
C GLY A 373 20.84 -24.01 -9.57
N GLU A 374 19.65 -24.03 -10.15
CA GLU A 374 19.17 -23.04 -11.14
C GLU A 374 18.22 -22.02 -10.51
N VAL A 375 18.76 -21.17 -9.64
CA VAL A 375 17.99 -20.14 -8.93
C VAL A 375 18.51 -18.76 -9.32
N GLY A 376 17.61 -17.80 -9.46
CA GLY A 376 17.90 -16.38 -9.68
C GLY A 376 17.63 -15.53 -8.44
N LEU A 377 18.29 -14.38 -8.35
CA LEU A 377 18.08 -13.38 -7.30
C LEU A 377 17.82 -12.03 -7.95
N LEU A 378 16.68 -11.42 -7.63
CA LEU A 378 16.31 -10.08 -8.07
C LEU A 378 16.11 -9.18 -6.85
N THR A 379 17.06 -8.28 -6.61
CA THR A 379 16.92 -7.17 -5.66
C THR A 379 17.05 -5.84 -6.39
N GLY A 380 16.76 -4.72 -5.72
CA GLY A 380 16.90 -3.39 -6.31
C GLY A 380 18.31 -3.12 -6.86
N ASP A 381 19.32 -3.64 -6.15
CA ASP A 381 20.75 -3.42 -6.36
C ASP A 381 21.48 -4.52 -7.14
N LEU A 382 20.94 -5.74 -7.17
CA LEU A 382 21.61 -6.90 -7.77
C LEU A 382 20.63 -7.79 -8.56
N GLN A 383 21.05 -8.19 -9.75
CA GLN A 383 20.34 -9.14 -10.60
C GLN A 383 21.28 -10.30 -10.93
N ILE A 384 20.95 -11.49 -10.43
CA ILE A 384 21.69 -12.73 -10.69
C ILE A 384 20.75 -13.71 -11.37
N ASN A 385 21.18 -14.24 -12.53
CA ASN A 385 20.48 -15.32 -13.26
C ASN A 385 18.96 -15.10 -13.39
N ALA A 386 18.56 -13.98 -14.01
CA ALA A 386 17.16 -13.57 -14.09
C ALA A 386 16.29 -14.47 -14.99
N THR A 387 16.91 -15.33 -15.81
CA THR A 387 16.24 -16.33 -16.66
C THR A 387 15.98 -17.64 -15.92
N ALA A 388 16.33 -17.75 -14.64
CA ALA A 388 16.11 -18.97 -13.85
C ALA A 388 14.61 -19.32 -13.69
N PRO A 389 14.27 -20.62 -13.58
CA PRO A 389 12.89 -21.06 -13.32
C PRO A 389 12.41 -20.68 -11.91
N CYS A 390 13.32 -20.62 -10.93
CA CYS A 390 13.02 -20.14 -9.59
C CYS A 390 13.68 -18.78 -9.35
N LEU A 391 12.89 -17.76 -9.03
CA LEU A 391 13.38 -16.41 -8.74
C LEU A 391 13.12 -16.05 -7.29
N VAL A 392 14.17 -15.66 -6.57
CA VAL A 392 14.07 -15.10 -5.22
C VAL A 392 14.12 -13.58 -5.32
N MET A 393 13.13 -12.89 -4.75
CA MET A 393 13.06 -11.43 -4.81
C MET A 393 12.38 -10.81 -3.60
N THR A 394 12.44 -9.48 -3.48
CA THR A 394 11.63 -8.74 -2.50
C THR A 394 10.24 -8.42 -3.05
N THR A 395 9.29 -8.17 -2.15
CA THR A 395 7.90 -7.85 -2.51
C THR A 395 7.77 -6.58 -3.35
N GLU A 396 8.64 -5.59 -3.14
CA GLU A 396 8.68 -4.36 -3.92
C GLU A 396 9.10 -4.58 -5.38
N ILE A 397 10.01 -5.53 -5.63
CA ILE A 397 10.44 -5.88 -6.99
C ILE A 397 9.28 -6.57 -7.72
N LEU A 398 8.58 -7.49 -7.06
CA LEU A 398 7.40 -8.12 -7.65
C LEU A 398 6.30 -7.09 -7.95
N ARG A 399 6.06 -6.13 -7.04
CA ARG A 399 5.12 -5.02 -7.28
C ARG A 399 5.51 -4.23 -8.54
N SER A 400 6.78 -3.85 -8.65
CA SER A 400 7.28 -3.11 -9.82
C SER A 400 7.11 -3.90 -11.12
N MET A 401 7.42 -5.21 -11.10
CA MET A 401 7.22 -6.10 -12.25
C MET A 401 5.76 -6.19 -12.70
N LEU A 402 4.81 -6.18 -11.76
CA LEU A 402 3.38 -6.20 -12.07
C LEU A 402 2.91 -4.89 -12.70
N TYR A 403 3.30 -3.73 -12.16
CA TYR A 403 2.95 -2.43 -12.75
C TYR A 403 3.60 -2.17 -14.12
N CYS A 404 4.79 -2.73 -14.35
CA CYS A 404 5.55 -2.58 -15.60
C CYS A 404 5.27 -3.70 -16.63
N GLY A 405 4.32 -4.60 -16.36
CA GLY A 405 3.91 -5.64 -17.31
C GLY A 405 5.00 -6.67 -17.67
N SER A 406 5.86 -7.07 -16.72
CA SER A 406 6.98 -8.00 -17.00
C SER A 406 6.52 -9.36 -17.55
N ASP A 407 7.16 -9.81 -18.63
CA ASP A 407 6.86 -11.11 -19.28
C ASP A 407 7.13 -12.32 -18.39
N VAL A 408 7.94 -12.17 -17.34
CA VAL A 408 8.17 -13.24 -16.35
C VAL A 408 6.87 -13.69 -15.67
N THR A 409 5.86 -12.81 -15.62
CA THR A 409 4.56 -13.11 -15.03
C THR A 409 3.71 -14.06 -15.87
N ARG A 410 4.02 -14.23 -17.17
CA ARG A 410 3.32 -15.18 -18.07
C ARG A 410 3.62 -16.62 -17.68
N ASP A 411 4.89 -16.95 -17.51
CA ASP A 411 5.37 -18.30 -17.18
C ASP A 411 5.13 -18.70 -15.70
N LEU A 412 4.54 -17.79 -14.91
CA LEU A 412 4.46 -17.90 -13.46
C LEU A 412 3.32 -18.81 -13.03
N GLU A 413 3.63 -19.95 -12.41
CA GLU A 413 2.62 -20.84 -11.84
C GLU A 413 2.43 -20.60 -10.35
N PHE A 414 3.53 -20.41 -9.60
CA PHE A 414 3.47 -20.27 -8.14
C PHE A 414 4.15 -18.98 -7.64
N VAL A 415 3.45 -18.27 -6.75
CA VAL A 415 4.04 -17.19 -5.94
C VAL A 415 4.00 -17.57 -4.47
N ILE A 416 5.19 -17.67 -3.89
CA ILE A 416 5.40 -18.00 -2.50
C ILE A 416 5.63 -16.71 -1.73
N PHE A 417 4.78 -16.48 -0.75
CA PHE A 417 4.80 -15.35 0.15
C PHE A 417 5.31 -15.76 1.52
N ASP A 418 6.54 -15.35 1.85
CA ASP A 418 7.15 -15.65 3.15
C ASP A 418 6.88 -14.56 4.19
N GLU A 419 6.60 -14.98 5.42
CA GLU A 419 6.27 -14.11 6.56
C GLU A 419 5.11 -13.12 6.30
N VAL A 420 3.97 -13.62 5.80
CA VAL A 420 2.75 -12.82 5.48
C VAL A 420 2.27 -11.93 6.63
N HIS A 421 2.59 -12.27 7.88
CA HIS A 421 2.29 -11.41 9.04
C HIS A 421 2.96 -10.02 8.99
N TYR A 422 3.91 -9.78 8.08
CA TYR A 422 4.44 -8.45 7.77
C TYR A 422 3.44 -7.49 7.16
N ILE A 423 2.25 -7.95 6.73
CA ILE A 423 1.15 -7.08 6.29
C ILE A 423 0.74 -6.05 7.37
N ASN A 424 0.98 -6.35 8.64
CA ASN A 424 0.73 -5.44 9.76
C ASN A 424 1.77 -4.31 9.88
N ASN A 425 2.84 -4.34 9.08
CA ASN A 425 3.86 -3.30 9.10
C ASN A 425 3.30 -2.00 8.48
N ALA A 426 3.30 -0.91 9.25
CA ALA A 426 2.73 0.38 8.81
C ALA A 426 3.43 0.97 7.57
N GLU A 427 4.73 0.73 7.38
CA GLU A 427 5.50 1.33 6.28
C GLU A 427 5.49 0.48 5.01
N ARG A 428 5.41 -0.85 5.13
CA ARG A 428 5.57 -1.79 3.99
C ARG A 428 4.42 -2.76 3.78
N GLY A 429 3.45 -2.80 4.70
CA GLY A 429 2.30 -3.69 4.65
C GLY A 429 1.38 -3.44 3.45
N TYR A 430 1.27 -2.19 3.00
CA TYR A 430 0.45 -1.83 1.84
C TYR A 430 0.93 -2.51 0.54
N VAL A 431 2.26 -2.66 0.35
CA VAL A 431 2.86 -3.32 -0.82
C VAL A 431 2.37 -4.77 -0.97
N TRP A 432 2.21 -5.47 0.15
CA TRP A 432 1.71 -6.84 0.17
C TRP A 432 0.28 -6.94 -0.34
N GLU A 433 -0.58 -6.02 0.08
CA GLU A 433 -1.96 -5.97 -0.38
C GLU A 433 -2.04 -5.65 -1.87
N GLU A 434 -1.26 -4.68 -2.35
CA GLU A 434 -1.22 -4.32 -3.78
C GLU A 434 -0.81 -5.51 -4.65
N VAL A 435 0.28 -6.20 -4.29
CA VAL A 435 0.76 -7.37 -5.05
C VAL A 435 -0.29 -8.49 -5.03
N LEU A 436 -0.88 -8.79 -3.87
CA LEU A 436 -1.92 -9.80 -3.78
C LEU A 436 -3.13 -9.46 -4.65
N ILE A 437 -3.51 -8.19 -4.81
CA ILE A 437 -4.61 -7.78 -5.70
C ILE A 437 -4.19 -7.88 -7.17
N LEU A 438 -2.99 -7.41 -7.53
CA LEU A 438 -2.52 -7.29 -8.93
C LEU A 438 -2.08 -8.61 -9.59
N LEU A 439 -1.89 -9.70 -8.83
CA LEU A 439 -1.49 -10.98 -9.44
C LEU A 439 -2.50 -11.50 -10.50
N PRO A 440 -2.04 -12.05 -11.63
CA PRO A 440 -2.91 -12.68 -12.63
C PRO A 440 -3.71 -13.90 -12.14
N ALA A 441 -4.75 -14.29 -12.87
CA ALA A 441 -5.69 -15.36 -12.48
C ALA A 441 -5.10 -16.77 -12.49
N HIS A 442 -4.16 -17.07 -13.39
CA HIS A 442 -3.53 -18.39 -13.50
C HIS A 442 -2.59 -18.72 -12.33
N VAL A 443 -2.10 -17.69 -11.63
CA VAL A 443 -1.08 -17.83 -10.58
C VAL A 443 -1.65 -18.45 -9.31
N SER A 444 -1.00 -19.50 -8.81
CA SER A 444 -1.29 -20.16 -7.54
C SER A 444 -0.49 -19.56 -6.39
N ILE A 445 -1.20 -19.17 -5.32
CA ILE A 445 -0.61 -18.46 -4.17
C ILE A 445 -0.31 -19.43 -3.01
N VAL A 446 0.94 -19.39 -2.51
CA VAL A 446 1.37 -20.10 -1.30
C VAL A 446 1.76 -19.09 -0.23
N MET A 447 1.00 -19.01 0.85
CA MET A 447 1.22 -18.06 1.95
C MET A 447 1.84 -18.75 3.16
N LEU A 448 3.00 -18.29 3.62
CA LEU A 448 3.66 -18.78 4.82
C LEU A 448 3.65 -17.69 5.90
N SER A 449 3.12 -18.00 7.08
CA SER A 449 3.06 -17.03 8.18
C SER A 449 3.39 -17.63 9.53
N ALA A 450 3.67 -16.75 10.50
CA ALA A 450 3.65 -17.10 11.90
C ALA A 450 2.20 -17.38 12.36
N THR A 451 2.04 -17.91 13.58
CA THR A 451 0.71 -18.17 14.14
C THR A 451 -0.05 -16.86 14.36
N VAL A 452 -1.13 -16.67 13.62
CA VAL A 452 -2.02 -15.50 13.71
C VAL A 452 -3.45 -15.95 14.00
N PRO A 453 -4.26 -15.15 14.72
CA PRO A 453 -5.60 -15.58 15.15
C PRO A 453 -6.68 -15.51 14.07
N ASN A 454 -6.59 -14.60 13.10
CA ASN A 454 -7.62 -14.36 12.07
C ASN A 454 -7.23 -14.93 10.70
N THR A 455 -6.74 -16.16 10.67
CA THR A 455 -6.29 -16.80 9.42
C THR A 455 -7.40 -16.99 8.40
N LEU A 456 -8.58 -17.43 8.86
CA LEU A 456 -9.74 -17.68 7.99
C LEU A 456 -10.24 -16.40 7.33
N GLN A 457 -10.30 -15.30 8.08
CA GLN A 457 -10.72 -14.00 7.56
C GLN A 457 -9.80 -13.52 6.43
N PHE A 458 -8.49 -13.66 6.64
CA PHE A 458 -7.49 -13.26 5.65
C PHE A 458 -7.52 -14.17 4.41
N ALA A 459 -7.65 -15.48 4.60
CA ALA A 459 -7.79 -16.44 3.50
C ALA A 459 -9.07 -16.21 2.68
N ASP A 460 -10.20 -15.89 3.34
CA ASP A 460 -11.46 -15.59 2.65
C ASP A 460 -11.34 -14.32 1.80
N TRP A 461 -10.63 -13.30 2.28
CA TRP A 461 -10.32 -12.10 1.51
C TRP A 461 -9.51 -12.41 0.24
N VAL A 462 -8.41 -13.15 0.37
CA VAL A 462 -7.58 -13.53 -0.79
C VAL A 462 -8.41 -14.36 -1.77
N GLY A 463 -9.18 -15.33 -1.27
CA GLY A 463 -9.98 -16.22 -2.10
C GLY A 463 -11.10 -15.50 -2.86
N ARG A 464 -11.80 -14.57 -2.21
CA ARG A 464 -12.80 -13.70 -2.87
C ARG A 464 -12.18 -12.82 -3.94
N THR A 465 -11.02 -12.23 -3.65
CA THR A 465 -10.32 -11.32 -4.57
C THR A 465 -9.82 -12.06 -5.82
N LYS A 466 -9.31 -13.29 -5.64
CA LYS A 466 -8.78 -14.13 -6.72
C LYS A 466 -9.80 -15.05 -7.38
N LYS A 467 -11.03 -15.10 -6.87
CA LYS A 467 -12.05 -16.07 -7.29
C LYS A 467 -11.51 -17.51 -7.29
N ARG A 468 -10.69 -17.90 -6.30
CA ARG A 468 -10.15 -19.25 -6.13
C ARG A 468 -10.07 -19.64 -4.66
N LYS A 469 -10.40 -20.90 -4.34
CA LYS A 469 -10.46 -21.38 -2.94
C LYS A 469 -9.09 -21.40 -2.26
N VAL A 470 -9.06 -20.97 -0.99
CA VAL A 470 -7.87 -20.94 -0.14
C VAL A 470 -8.02 -21.89 1.05
N TYR A 471 -7.08 -22.83 1.18
CA TYR A 471 -7.04 -23.78 2.29
C TYR A 471 -6.12 -23.30 3.40
N VAL A 472 -6.67 -23.14 4.61
CA VAL A 472 -5.93 -22.70 5.79
C VAL A 472 -5.45 -23.90 6.58
N VAL A 473 -4.13 -24.04 6.69
CA VAL A 473 -3.45 -25.05 7.48
C VAL A 473 -2.80 -24.36 8.69
N SER A 474 -3.42 -24.48 9.86
CA SER A 474 -2.95 -23.84 11.09
C SER A 474 -2.49 -24.88 12.10
N THR A 475 -1.27 -24.73 12.63
CA THR A 475 -0.76 -25.56 13.73
C THR A 475 -0.32 -24.69 14.92
N PRO A 476 -0.99 -24.81 16.07
CA PRO A 476 -0.56 -24.13 17.30
C PRO A 476 0.57 -24.90 18.01
N LYS A 477 0.85 -26.15 17.61
CA LYS A 477 1.86 -26.98 18.27
C LYS A 477 3.25 -26.65 17.74
N ARG A 478 4.15 -26.25 18.63
CA ARG A 478 5.57 -26.03 18.30
C ARG A 478 6.32 -27.38 18.26
N PRO A 479 7.24 -27.61 17.30
CA PRO A 479 8.01 -28.85 17.26
C PRO A 479 8.93 -29.04 18.46
N VAL A 480 9.54 -27.95 18.94
CA VAL A 480 10.38 -27.92 20.14
C VAL A 480 9.68 -27.05 21.18
N PRO A 481 9.20 -27.60 22.31
CA PRO A 481 8.54 -26.80 23.35
C PRO A 481 9.52 -25.84 24.03
N LEU A 482 8.99 -24.73 24.57
CA LEU A 482 9.77 -23.70 25.24
C LEU A 482 9.58 -23.75 26.76
N CYS A 483 10.67 -23.54 27.50
CA CYS A 483 10.63 -23.30 28.94
C CYS A 483 11.11 -21.87 29.21
N HIS A 484 10.32 -21.09 29.94
CA HIS A 484 10.65 -19.69 30.24
C HIS A 484 11.08 -19.52 31.69
N TYR A 485 12.19 -18.81 31.88
CA TYR A 485 12.81 -18.59 33.17
C TYR A 485 13.07 -17.12 33.46
N LEU A 486 13.04 -16.75 34.75
CA LEU A 486 13.54 -15.48 35.25
C LEU A 486 14.92 -15.70 35.89
N TYR A 487 15.90 -14.88 35.49
CA TYR A 487 17.22 -14.87 36.08
C TYR A 487 17.40 -13.64 36.96
N THR A 488 17.68 -13.86 38.25
CA THR A 488 17.89 -12.76 39.20
C THR A 488 19.35 -12.67 39.67
N GLY A 489 20.24 -13.57 39.27
CA GLY A 489 21.62 -13.63 39.77
C GLY A 489 22.46 -12.39 39.46
N THR A 490 23.35 -12.01 40.38
CA THR A 490 24.28 -10.86 40.23
C THR A 490 25.74 -11.24 40.48
N GLY A 491 26.04 -12.53 40.70
CA GLY A 491 27.36 -13.07 41.02
C GLY A 491 27.45 -13.74 42.40
N GLY A 492 28.59 -14.37 42.70
CA GLY A 492 28.83 -15.06 43.97
C GLY A 492 27.84 -16.20 44.25
N LYS A 493 27.23 -16.21 45.44
CA LYS A 493 26.24 -17.24 45.85
C LYS A 493 24.96 -17.23 45.00
N SER A 494 24.61 -16.09 44.39
CA SER A 494 23.40 -15.91 43.58
C SER A 494 23.56 -16.30 42.11
N LYS A 495 24.75 -16.79 41.71
CA LYS A 495 25.10 -17.07 40.30
C LYS A 495 24.13 -18.04 39.61
N ASN A 496 23.58 -19.00 40.35
CA ASN A 496 22.71 -20.05 39.83
C ASN A 496 21.20 -19.79 40.06
N GLU A 497 20.81 -18.57 40.45
CA GLU A 497 19.40 -18.23 40.69
C GLU A 497 18.62 -18.04 39.39
N ARG A 498 17.99 -19.13 38.93
CA ARG A 498 17.09 -19.17 37.77
C ARG A 498 15.77 -19.85 38.16
N PHE A 499 14.65 -19.18 37.93
CA PHE A 499 13.32 -19.64 38.35
C PHE A 499 12.44 -19.93 37.13
N LEU A 500 11.81 -21.12 37.08
CA LEU A 500 10.90 -21.50 35.99
C LEU A 500 9.55 -20.80 36.17
N VAL A 501 9.08 -20.13 35.13
CA VAL A 501 7.80 -19.38 35.14
C VAL A 501 6.81 -19.89 34.11
N VAL A 502 7.27 -20.43 32.97
CA VAL A 502 6.39 -21.15 32.04
C VAL A 502 7.03 -22.48 31.69
N ASP A 503 6.26 -23.56 31.84
CA ASP A 503 6.69 -24.93 31.55
C ASP A 503 6.52 -25.29 30.06
N GLN A 504 6.87 -26.54 29.72
CA GLN A 504 6.83 -27.06 28.35
C GLN A 504 5.42 -27.14 27.77
N GLU A 505 4.40 -27.19 28.63
CA GLU A 505 2.99 -27.27 28.26
C GLU A 505 2.36 -25.88 28.04
N GLY A 506 3.09 -24.80 28.39
CA GLY A 506 2.63 -23.42 28.29
C GLY A 506 1.89 -22.91 29.53
N ASN A 507 1.96 -23.61 30.66
CA ASN A 507 1.31 -23.20 31.90
C ASN A 507 2.17 -22.21 32.69
N PHE A 508 1.55 -21.17 33.26
CA PHE A 508 2.25 -20.15 34.06
C PHE A 508 2.37 -20.57 35.53
N GLN A 509 3.61 -20.76 35.99
CA GLN A 509 3.94 -21.18 37.34
C GLN A 509 4.10 -19.98 38.28
N LEU A 510 3.03 -19.66 39.00
CA LEU A 510 2.99 -18.59 40.03
C LEU A 510 4.07 -18.79 41.12
N ARG A 511 4.38 -20.03 41.46
CA ARG A 511 5.39 -20.36 42.47
C ARG A 511 6.77 -19.82 42.08
N GLY A 512 7.23 -20.09 40.85
CA GLY A 512 8.54 -19.62 40.39
C GLY A 512 8.63 -18.09 40.28
N TYR A 513 7.53 -17.43 39.90
CA TYR A 513 7.44 -15.98 39.93
C TYR A 513 7.61 -15.41 41.35
N ASN A 514 6.86 -15.95 42.32
CA ASN A 514 6.92 -15.49 43.71
C ASN A 514 8.29 -15.72 44.35
N GLU A 515 8.94 -16.85 44.05
CA GLU A 515 10.30 -17.15 44.50
C GLU A 515 11.32 -16.15 43.90
N ALA A 516 11.20 -15.81 42.62
CA ALA A 516 12.06 -14.80 41.98
C ALA A 516 11.89 -13.40 42.61
N VAL A 517 10.64 -12.98 42.87
CA VAL A 517 10.33 -11.71 43.54
C VAL A 517 10.90 -11.68 44.95
N ALA A 518 10.77 -12.78 45.71
CA ALA A 518 11.30 -12.90 47.06
C ALA A 518 12.84 -12.81 47.06
N ALA A 519 13.52 -13.52 46.15
CA ALA A 519 14.98 -13.50 46.02
C ALA A 519 15.52 -12.10 45.71
N LYS A 520 14.84 -11.34 44.84
CA LYS A 520 15.23 -9.96 44.49
C LYS A 520 14.97 -8.99 45.66
N LYS A 521 13.79 -9.05 46.28
CA LYS A 521 13.43 -8.21 47.45
C LYS A 521 14.36 -8.47 48.65
N ALA A 522 14.75 -9.72 48.88
CA ALA A 522 15.71 -10.06 49.94
C ALA A 522 17.04 -9.32 49.75
N ARG A 523 17.57 -9.27 48.51
CA ARG A 523 18.79 -8.55 48.17
C ARG A 523 18.65 -7.03 48.26
N GLU A 524 17.52 -6.47 47.82
CA GLU A 524 17.25 -5.03 48.01
C GLU A 524 17.21 -4.65 49.50
N ASN A 525 16.62 -5.51 50.33
CA ASN A 525 16.57 -5.30 51.78
C ASN A 525 17.95 -5.44 52.44
N GLU A 526 18.77 -6.41 52.04
CA GLU A 526 20.17 -6.51 52.50
C GLU A 526 21.00 -5.27 52.08
N TYR A 527 20.79 -4.77 50.87
CA TYR A 527 21.46 -3.56 50.39
C TYR A 527 21.03 -2.31 51.18
N LYS A 528 19.73 -2.12 51.40
CA LYS A 528 19.19 -1.03 52.25
C LYS A 528 19.70 -1.13 53.69
N LYS A 529 19.86 -2.34 54.22
CA LYS A 529 20.41 -2.59 55.56
C LYS A 529 21.88 -2.18 55.66
N ASN A 530 22.66 -2.37 54.59
CA ASN A 530 24.09 -2.08 54.57
C ASN A 530 24.43 -0.62 54.18
N PHE A 531 23.60 0.04 53.37
CA PHE A 531 23.90 1.39 52.80
C PHE A 531 22.88 2.49 53.16
N GLY A 532 21.85 2.17 53.94
CA GLY A 532 20.86 3.13 54.45
C GLY A 532 19.74 3.53 53.46
N PRO A 533 18.68 4.20 53.94
CA PRO A 533 17.47 4.49 53.17
C PRO A 533 17.58 5.62 52.13
N LYS A 534 18.70 6.36 52.09
CA LYS A 534 18.97 7.44 51.11
C LYS A 534 19.73 6.98 49.86
N GLY A 535 20.10 5.71 49.75
CA GLY A 535 20.61 5.15 48.50
C GLY A 535 19.48 5.08 47.48
N GLY A 536 19.59 5.82 46.37
CA GLY A 536 18.61 5.81 45.28
C GLY A 536 18.38 4.41 44.69
N LYS A 537 17.41 4.29 43.77
CA LYS A 537 17.15 3.06 43.00
C LYS A 537 18.49 2.45 42.53
N MET A 538 18.66 1.14 42.72
CA MET A 538 19.86 0.40 42.32
C MET A 538 19.97 0.38 40.79
N TYR A 539 20.43 1.47 40.19
CA TYR A 539 20.94 1.43 38.83
C TYR A 539 22.23 0.62 38.86
N GLN A 540 22.29 -0.47 38.09
CA GLN A 540 23.50 -1.27 38.01
C GLN A 540 24.61 -0.42 37.39
N ASN A 541 25.68 -0.21 38.14
CA ASN A 541 26.91 0.39 37.65
C ASN A 541 27.51 -0.53 36.55
N PRO A 542 28.15 -0.05 35.46
CA PRO A 542 28.63 -0.91 34.38
C PRO A 542 29.54 -2.08 34.83
N LYS A 543 30.35 -1.88 35.88
CA LYS A 543 31.17 -2.96 36.49
C LYS A 543 30.34 -4.07 37.15
N ALA A 544 29.20 -3.72 37.74
CA ALA A 544 28.29 -4.69 38.33
C ALA A 544 27.58 -5.51 37.25
N GLU A 545 27.22 -4.87 36.13
CA GLU A 545 26.63 -5.51 34.96
C GLU A 545 27.62 -6.48 34.30
N GLN A 546 28.89 -6.09 34.16
CA GLN A 546 29.97 -6.97 33.69
C GLN A 546 30.08 -8.24 34.57
N THR A 547 30.09 -8.05 35.89
CA THR A 547 30.18 -9.18 36.85
C THR A 547 28.99 -10.13 36.72
N MET A 548 27.79 -9.58 36.51
CA MET A 548 26.57 -10.34 36.31
C MET A 548 26.59 -11.12 34.99
N TRP A 549 27.02 -10.50 33.88
CA TRP A 549 27.15 -11.19 32.59
C TRP A 549 28.16 -12.33 32.64
N VAL A 550 29.34 -12.12 33.22
CA VAL A 550 30.34 -13.19 33.39
C VAL A 550 29.77 -14.34 34.23
N ALA A 551 29.11 -14.03 35.34
CA ALA A 551 28.48 -15.02 36.19
C ALA A 551 27.36 -15.79 35.46
N PHE A 552 26.56 -15.10 34.65
CA PHE A 552 25.48 -15.67 33.86
C PHE A 552 26.00 -16.60 32.75
N ILE A 553 27.04 -16.20 32.04
CA ILE A 553 27.66 -17.01 30.98
C ILE A 553 28.24 -18.30 31.55
N ASP A 554 28.95 -18.21 32.66
CA ASP A 554 29.45 -19.40 33.36
C ASP A 554 28.32 -20.32 33.81
N HIS A 555 27.19 -19.78 34.29
CA HIS A 555 26.01 -20.57 34.63
C HIS A 555 25.48 -21.32 33.40
N LEU A 556 25.36 -20.65 32.26
CA LEU A 556 24.91 -21.27 31.00
C LEU A 556 25.90 -22.32 30.48
N LYS A 557 27.21 -22.09 30.65
CA LYS A 557 28.25 -23.06 30.29
C LYS A 557 28.21 -24.31 31.17
N GLN A 558 28.01 -24.16 32.49
CA GLN A 558 27.85 -25.29 33.42
C GLN A 558 26.60 -26.12 33.15
N GLN A 559 25.53 -25.49 32.68
CA GLN A 559 24.25 -26.14 32.39
C GLN A 559 24.13 -26.65 30.95
N ASP A 560 25.20 -26.56 30.15
CA ASP A 560 25.22 -26.88 28.72
C ASP A 560 24.05 -26.21 27.97
N LYS A 561 23.97 -24.88 28.04
CA LYS A 561 22.90 -24.07 27.42
C LYS A 561 23.37 -23.17 26.29
N LEU A 562 24.60 -23.35 25.82
CA LEU A 562 25.14 -22.68 24.62
C LEU A 562 24.73 -23.45 23.34
N PRO A 563 24.58 -22.79 22.19
CA PRO A 563 24.74 -21.35 21.93
C PRO A 563 23.52 -20.51 22.36
N VAL A 564 23.76 -19.21 22.59
CA VAL A 564 22.79 -18.25 23.14
C VAL A 564 22.62 -17.05 22.21
N VAL A 565 21.38 -16.60 22.05
CA VAL A 565 21.07 -15.29 21.45
C VAL A 565 20.51 -14.38 22.53
N ALA A 566 21.19 -13.27 22.79
CA ALA A 566 20.81 -12.26 23.77
C ALA A 566 20.23 -11.03 23.07
N PHE A 567 18.91 -10.87 23.13
CA PHE A 567 18.20 -9.74 22.58
C PHE A 567 18.40 -8.51 23.47
N THR A 568 19.23 -7.60 22.97
CA THR A 568 19.55 -6.33 23.61
C THR A 568 18.92 -5.25 22.71
N LEU A 569 17.77 -4.71 23.09
CA LEU A 569 16.89 -3.88 22.24
C LEU A 569 17.45 -2.46 21.95
N SER A 570 18.79 -2.31 21.94
CA SER A 570 19.54 -1.10 21.65
C SER A 570 20.89 -1.48 21.03
N ARG A 571 21.26 -0.80 19.93
CA ARG A 571 22.51 -1.03 19.18
C ARG A 571 23.74 -0.76 20.06
N ASN A 572 23.77 0.42 20.69
CA ASN A 572 24.88 0.82 21.56
C ASN A 572 25.04 -0.13 22.75
N ARG A 573 23.94 -0.66 23.29
CA ARG A 573 24.01 -1.66 24.38
C ARG A 573 24.54 -3.01 23.90
N CYS A 574 24.22 -3.44 22.67
CA CYS A 574 24.78 -4.68 22.11
C CYS A 574 26.31 -4.61 22.09
N ASP A 575 26.84 -3.49 21.58
CA ASP A 575 28.29 -3.25 21.51
C ASP A 575 28.94 -3.19 22.90
N GLN A 576 28.34 -2.44 23.83
CA GLN A 576 28.84 -2.34 25.21
C GLN A 576 28.84 -3.70 25.93
N ASN A 577 27.79 -4.51 25.76
CA ASN A 577 27.71 -5.84 26.36
C ASN A 577 28.81 -6.77 25.82
N ALA A 578 29.10 -6.70 24.52
CA ALA A 578 30.18 -7.46 23.91
C ALA A 578 31.56 -6.99 24.40
N GLU A 579 31.77 -5.68 24.53
CA GLU A 579 33.02 -5.09 25.05
C GLU A 579 33.28 -5.49 26.51
N ASN A 580 32.24 -5.46 27.35
CA ASN A 580 32.33 -5.89 28.74
C ASN A 580 32.77 -7.35 28.89
N LEU A 581 32.57 -8.16 27.86
CA LEU A 581 32.86 -9.59 27.83
C LEU A 581 34.15 -9.96 27.08
N MET A 582 34.97 -8.97 26.69
CA MET A 582 36.26 -9.23 26.02
C MET A 582 37.23 -10.10 26.84
N SER A 583 37.06 -10.17 28.17
CA SER A 583 37.89 -11.03 29.04
C SER A 583 37.48 -12.51 29.04
N VAL A 584 36.29 -12.84 28.52
CA VAL A 584 35.75 -14.20 28.50
C VAL A 584 36.09 -14.87 27.18
N ASP A 585 36.63 -16.09 27.26
CA ASP A 585 36.93 -16.91 26.09
C ASP A 585 36.05 -18.17 26.06
N LEU A 586 35.27 -18.32 24.99
CA LEU A 586 34.35 -19.44 24.79
C LEU A 586 34.81 -20.40 23.69
N THR A 587 35.96 -20.15 23.08
CA THR A 587 36.45 -20.91 21.93
C THR A 587 37.75 -21.64 22.22
N THR A 588 38.00 -22.72 21.49
CA THR A 588 39.27 -23.45 21.51
C THR A 588 40.29 -22.81 20.56
N ALA A 589 41.59 -23.06 20.78
CA ALA A 589 42.64 -22.52 19.90
C ALA A 589 42.47 -22.91 18.41
N LYS A 590 41.90 -24.09 18.14
CA LYS A 590 41.57 -24.54 16.77
C LYS A 590 40.41 -23.75 16.17
N GLU A 591 39.34 -23.54 16.93
CA GLU A 591 38.22 -22.69 16.52
C GLU A 591 38.70 -21.25 16.25
N LYS A 592 39.55 -20.69 17.12
CA LYS A 592 40.16 -19.36 16.90
C LYS A 592 40.94 -19.28 15.59
N GLY A 593 41.79 -20.28 15.31
CA GLY A 593 42.53 -20.36 14.06
C GLY A 593 41.63 -20.38 12.83
N HIS A 594 40.53 -21.15 12.89
CA HIS A 594 39.54 -21.20 11.81
C HIS A 594 38.79 -19.88 11.63
N ILE A 595 38.29 -19.29 12.72
CA ILE A 595 37.59 -17.99 12.70
C ILE A 595 38.50 -16.92 12.08
N ARG A 596 39.77 -16.86 12.51
CA ARG A 596 40.74 -15.90 11.98
C ARG A 596 41.01 -16.12 10.49
N SER A 597 41.20 -17.36 10.06
CA SER A 597 41.42 -17.69 8.65
C SER A 597 40.20 -17.34 7.78
N PHE A 598 39.00 -17.70 8.24
CA PHE A 598 37.75 -17.37 7.57
C PHE A 598 37.53 -15.85 7.48
N PHE A 599 37.71 -15.14 8.59
CA PHE A 599 37.57 -13.68 8.64
C PHE A 599 38.56 -12.99 7.70
N GLN A 600 39.83 -13.41 7.70
CA GLN A 600 40.85 -12.89 6.78
C GLN A 600 40.51 -13.16 5.31
N LYS A 601 39.98 -14.35 4.98
CA LYS A 601 39.53 -14.68 3.62
C LYS A 601 38.40 -13.75 3.17
N CYS A 602 37.44 -13.45 4.04
CA CYS A 602 36.36 -12.50 3.74
C CYS A 602 36.90 -11.07 3.55
N LEU A 603 37.84 -10.63 4.38
CA LEU A 603 38.44 -9.29 4.30
C LEU A 603 39.33 -9.07 3.06
N GLN A 604 39.86 -10.12 2.43
CA GLN A 604 40.65 -9.99 1.20
C GLN A 604 39.87 -9.30 0.06
N ARG A 605 38.54 -9.30 0.13
CA ARG A 605 37.64 -8.63 -0.82
C ARG A 605 37.60 -7.11 -0.66
N LEU A 606 37.98 -6.61 0.50
CA LEU A 606 37.97 -5.17 0.82
C LEU A 606 39.31 -4.52 0.48
N LYS A 607 39.30 -3.21 0.23
CA LYS A 607 40.52 -2.40 0.10
C LYS A 607 41.25 -2.29 1.44
N GLU A 608 42.55 -2.03 1.41
CA GLU A 608 43.39 -1.94 2.60
C GLU A 608 42.88 -0.94 3.68
N PRO A 609 42.47 0.30 3.37
CA PRO A 609 41.92 1.22 4.37
C PRO A 609 40.67 0.64 5.07
N ASP A 610 39.78 0.00 4.31
CA ASP A 610 38.53 -0.57 4.84
C ASP A 610 38.78 -1.78 5.76
N ARG A 611 39.88 -2.51 5.56
CA ARG A 611 40.29 -3.62 6.45
C ARG A 611 40.73 -3.14 7.83
N ARG A 612 41.16 -1.88 7.95
CA ARG A 612 41.70 -1.29 9.18
C ARG A 612 40.66 -0.49 9.97
N LEU A 613 39.40 -0.52 9.56
CA LEU A 613 38.32 0.18 10.26
C LEU A 613 38.22 -0.30 11.72
N PRO A 614 37.98 0.61 12.69
CA PRO A 614 37.87 0.24 14.10
C PRO A 614 36.82 -0.84 14.36
N GLN A 615 35.67 -0.75 13.69
CA GLN A 615 34.59 -1.75 13.80
C GLN A 615 35.05 -3.15 13.36
N VAL A 616 35.81 -3.26 12.27
CA VAL A 616 36.34 -4.54 11.74
C VAL A 616 37.30 -5.18 12.75
N ILE A 617 38.26 -4.40 13.26
CA ILE A 617 39.26 -4.88 14.22
C ILE A 617 38.59 -5.29 15.54
N ARG A 618 37.64 -4.48 16.03
CA ARG A 618 36.89 -4.77 17.25
C ARG A 618 36.10 -6.07 17.10
N LEU A 619 35.35 -6.21 16.01
CA LEU A 619 34.51 -7.39 15.78
C LEU A 619 35.34 -8.66 15.61
N GLN A 620 36.48 -8.60 14.91
CA GLN A 620 37.39 -9.74 14.79
C GLN A 620 37.80 -10.28 16.17
N ARG A 621 38.23 -9.39 17.08
CA ARG A 621 38.67 -9.78 18.43
C ARG A 621 37.54 -10.42 19.25
N VAL A 622 36.33 -9.87 19.14
CA VAL A 622 35.14 -10.37 19.86
C VAL A 622 34.73 -11.74 19.30
N LEU A 623 34.75 -11.91 17.97
CA LEU A 623 34.48 -13.18 17.29
C LEU A 623 35.51 -14.26 17.63
N GLU A 624 36.78 -13.91 17.74
CA GLU A 624 37.85 -14.83 18.17
C GLU A 624 37.63 -15.35 19.60
N ASN A 625 36.81 -14.71 20.43
CA ASN A 625 36.43 -15.22 21.75
C ASN A 625 35.09 -15.98 21.74
N GLY A 626 34.46 -16.15 20.57
CA GLY A 626 33.17 -16.82 20.39
C GLY A 626 31.97 -15.95 20.72
N ILE A 627 32.15 -14.63 20.77
CA ILE A 627 31.09 -13.65 21.01
C ILE A 627 30.80 -12.93 19.69
N GLY A 628 29.54 -12.68 19.37
CA GLY A 628 29.13 -11.97 18.18
C GLY A 628 28.20 -10.81 18.51
N VAL A 629 28.12 -9.84 17.60
CA VAL A 629 27.18 -8.71 17.67
C VAL A 629 26.41 -8.62 16.35
N HIS A 630 25.10 -8.40 16.41
CA HIS A 630 24.23 -8.27 15.24
C HIS A 630 23.20 -7.16 15.42
N HIS A 631 23.36 -6.06 14.69
CA HIS A 631 22.36 -5.01 14.57
C HIS A 631 22.55 -4.21 13.28
N SER A 632 21.56 -3.38 12.92
CA SER A 632 21.58 -2.64 11.64
C SER A 632 22.79 -1.72 11.44
N GLY A 633 23.36 -1.19 12.52
CA GLY A 633 24.58 -0.34 12.50
C GLY A 633 25.90 -1.05 12.17
N ILE A 634 25.95 -2.39 12.18
CA ILE A 634 27.14 -3.13 11.74
C ILE A 634 27.17 -3.17 10.21
N LEU A 635 28.36 -3.04 9.62
CA LEU A 635 28.58 -3.16 8.17
C LEU A 635 27.93 -4.44 7.60
N PRO A 636 27.26 -4.39 6.42
CA PRO A 636 26.62 -5.55 5.79
C PRO A 636 27.51 -6.80 5.72
N LEU A 637 28.73 -6.65 5.19
CA LEU A 637 29.69 -7.75 5.09
C LEU A 637 29.98 -8.39 6.47
N LEU A 638 30.19 -7.58 7.50
CA LEU A 638 30.49 -8.05 8.84
C LEU A 638 29.29 -8.79 9.48
N LYS A 639 28.06 -8.34 9.22
CA LYS A 639 26.85 -9.04 9.67
C LYS A 639 26.76 -10.43 9.08
N GLU A 640 27.02 -10.57 7.77
CA GLU A 640 27.03 -11.86 7.09
C GLU A 640 28.11 -12.81 7.65
N ILE A 641 29.29 -12.29 8.00
CA ILE A 641 30.35 -13.07 8.67
C ILE A 641 29.84 -13.61 10.02
N VAL A 642 29.26 -12.74 10.86
CA VAL A 642 28.73 -13.13 12.19
C VAL A 642 27.65 -14.20 12.04
N GLU A 643 26.75 -14.00 11.07
CA GLU A 643 25.69 -14.93 10.70
C GLU A 643 26.21 -16.32 10.30
N MET A 644 27.16 -16.39 9.37
CA MET A 644 27.75 -17.64 8.91
C MET A 644 28.53 -18.36 10.02
N LEU A 645 29.26 -17.61 10.86
CA LEU A 645 29.99 -18.17 12.01
C LEU A 645 29.03 -18.65 13.11
N PHE A 646 27.88 -18.02 13.27
CA PHE A 646 26.83 -18.46 14.19
C PHE A 646 26.17 -19.75 13.71
N GLN A 647 25.82 -19.85 12.42
CA GLN A 647 25.30 -21.08 11.82
C GLN A 647 26.29 -22.25 11.93
N SER A 648 27.59 -21.98 11.75
CA SER A 648 28.65 -22.97 11.89
C SER A 648 28.94 -23.35 13.35
N GLY A 649 28.30 -22.69 14.31
CA GLY A 649 28.43 -22.98 15.75
C GLY A 649 29.71 -22.44 16.40
N PHE A 650 30.45 -21.56 15.73
CA PHE A 650 31.66 -20.93 16.29
C PHE A 650 31.32 -19.78 17.24
N VAL A 651 30.29 -18.99 16.93
CA VAL A 651 29.75 -17.97 17.83
C VAL A 651 28.85 -18.65 18.85
N LYS A 652 29.26 -18.64 20.12
CA LYS A 652 28.52 -19.26 21.23
C LYS A 652 27.54 -18.30 21.88
N ILE A 653 27.81 -16.99 21.84
CA ILE A 653 26.91 -15.95 22.35
C ILE A 653 26.78 -14.84 21.31
N LEU A 654 25.55 -14.53 20.93
CA LEU A 654 25.24 -13.47 19.98
C LEU A 654 24.40 -12.38 20.66
N PHE A 655 24.92 -11.16 20.76
CA PHE A 655 24.13 -9.99 21.13
C PHE A 655 23.44 -9.43 19.91
N ALA A 656 22.11 -9.42 19.91
CA ALA A 656 21.34 -9.04 18.74
C ALA A 656 20.22 -8.06 19.06
N THR A 657 19.86 -7.22 18.08
CA THR A 657 18.60 -6.46 18.10
C THR A 657 17.45 -7.29 17.52
N GLU A 658 16.21 -6.79 17.65
CA GLU A 658 14.97 -7.41 17.13
C GLU A 658 15.07 -7.83 15.65
N THR A 659 15.79 -7.06 14.85
CA THR A 659 16.04 -7.33 13.42
C THR A 659 16.60 -8.72 13.14
N PHE A 660 17.34 -9.33 14.07
CA PHE A 660 17.84 -10.70 13.91
C PHE A 660 16.72 -11.74 13.98
N ALA A 661 15.78 -11.57 14.92
CA ALA A 661 14.64 -12.46 15.05
C ALA A 661 13.70 -12.38 13.84
N MET A 662 13.66 -11.22 13.20
CA MET A 662 12.83 -10.94 12.04
C MET A 662 13.51 -11.30 10.70
N GLY A 663 14.83 -11.15 10.61
CA GLY A 663 15.55 -11.11 9.34
C GLY A 663 16.26 -12.38 8.91
N VAL A 664 16.46 -13.36 9.80
CA VAL A 664 17.30 -14.54 9.49
C VAL A 664 16.78 -15.80 10.20
N ASN A 665 16.83 -16.95 9.52
CA ASN A 665 16.45 -18.23 10.14
C ASN A 665 17.64 -18.91 10.84
N MET A 666 17.96 -18.48 12.06
CA MET A 666 19.05 -19.05 12.88
C MET A 666 18.58 -19.41 14.29
N PRO A 667 18.22 -20.69 14.54
CA PRO A 667 17.81 -21.13 15.87
C PRO A 667 19.01 -21.30 16.82
N ALA A 668 18.80 -20.95 18.09
CA ALA A 668 19.75 -21.10 19.18
C ALA A 668 19.21 -22.07 20.23
N ARG A 669 20.07 -22.60 21.10
CA ARG A 669 19.60 -23.46 22.20
C ARG A 669 18.88 -22.65 23.28
N THR A 670 19.41 -21.45 23.55
CA THR A 670 18.87 -20.53 24.54
C THR A 670 18.66 -19.13 23.95
N VAL A 671 17.53 -18.50 24.27
CA VAL A 671 17.26 -17.09 24.00
C VAL A 671 17.22 -16.32 25.31
N VAL A 672 17.86 -15.17 25.36
CA VAL A 672 17.95 -14.30 26.53
C VAL A 672 17.38 -12.93 26.18
N PHE A 673 16.50 -12.41 27.02
CA PHE A 673 16.00 -11.04 26.93
C PHE A 673 16.76 -10.17 27.93
N ASP A 674 17.46 -9.16 27.42
CA ASP A 674 18.19 -8.21 28.26
C ASP A 674 17.24 -7.29 29.04
N GLU A 675 16.15 -6.90 28.37
CA GLU A 675 15.09 -6.04 28.87
C GLU A 675 13.74 -6.48 28.27
N THR A 676 12.63 -6.18 28.95
CA THR A 676 11.26 -6.45 28.47
C THR A 676 10.59 -5.24 27.83
N THR A 677 11.30 -4.11 27.75
CA THR A 677 10.81 -2.85 27.20
C THR A 677 11.67 -2.39 26.04
N LYS A 678 11.06 -1.82 25.00
CA LYS A 678 11.76 -1.17 23.88
C LYS A 678 11.32 0.27 23.68
N TYR A 679 12.12 1.02 22.92
CA TYR A 679 11.77 2.37 22.48
C TYR A 679 11.25 2.31 21.04
N ASP A 680 10.02 2.78 20.83
CA ASP A 680 9.32 2.75 19.54
C ASP A 680 9.52 4.03 18.72
N GLY A 681 10.53 4.84 19.03
CA GLY A 681 10.74 6.16 18.41
C GLY A 681 9.97 7.30 19.09
N LEU A 682 8.87 6.98 19.80
CA LEU A 682 8.09 7.95 20.58
C LEU A 682 8.27 7.74 22.08
N GLN A 683 7.96 6.54 22.57
CA GLN A 683 7.98 6.20 23.99
C GLN A 683 8.59 4.83 24.26
N ARG A 684 9.00 4.59 25.51
CA ARG A 684 9.47 3.28 25.97
C ARG A 684 8.28 2.43 26.41
N ARG A 685 7.98 1.37 25.65
CA ARG A 685 6.85 0.46 25.92
C ARG A 685 7.31 -0.98 26.15
N VAL A 686 6.41 -1.80 26.68
CA VAL A 686 6.62 -3.26 26.82
C VAL A 686 6.54 -3.92 25.43
N LEU A 687 7.31 -5.00 25.26
CA LEU A 687 7.23 -5.85 24.07
C LEU A 687 5.81 -6.38 23.85
N ALA A 688 5.34 -6.34 22.61
CA ALA A 688 4.07 -6.94 22.24
C ALA A 688 4.18 -8.48 22.27
N PRO A 689 3.08 -9.21 22.48
CA PRO A 689 3.11 -10.68 22.51
C PRO A 689 3.69 -11.30 21.22
N ALA A 690 3.36 -10.73 20.06
CA ALA A 690 3.88 -11.19 18.77
C ALA A 690 5.41 -11.05 18.67
N GLU A 691 5.95 -9.88 19.05
CA GLU A 691 7.39 -9.60 19.06
C GLU A 691 8.12 -10.56 20.01
N TYR A 692 7.55 -10.79 21.20
CA TYR A 692 8.10 -11.72 22.19
C TYR A 692 8.11 -13.16 21.67
N ILE A 693 6.98 -13.65 21.13
CA ILE A 693 6.84 -15.01 20.60
C ILE A 693 7.80 -15.23 19.42
N GLN A 694 8.01 -14.23 18.56
CA GLN A 694 8.94 -14.33 17.44
C GLN A 694 10.40 -14.42 17.91
N MET A 695 10.82 -13.58 18.87
CA MET A 695 12.16 -13.62 19.46
C MET A 695 12.40 -14.90 20.27
N ALA A 696 11.48 -15.25 21.18
CA ALA A 696 11.54 -16.47 21.98
C ALA A 696 11.47 -17.73 21.10
N GLY A 697 10.76 -17.64 19.97
CA GLY A 697 10.67 -18.67 18.93
C GLY A 697 11.99 -19.00 18.23
N ARG A 698 13.08 -18.29 18.52
CA ARG A 698 14.43 -18.67 18.08
C ARG A 698 15.11 -19.67 19.02
N ALA A 699 14.54 -19.96 20.20
CA ALA A 699 15.07 -20.96 21.13
C ALA A 699 14.64 -22.40 20.76
N GLY A 700 15.56 -23.35 20.88
CA GLY A 700 15.36 -24.76 20.55
C GLY A 700 15.61 -25.06 19.07
N ARG A 701 16.63 -25.89 18.80
CA ARG A 701 16.98 -26.34 17.45
C ARG A 701 16.31 -27.68 17.17
N ARG A 702 15.47 -27.72 16.12
CA ARG A 702 14.75 -28.95 15.70
C ARG A 702 15.77 -30.07 15.43
N GLY A 703 15.56 -31.23 16.05
CA GLY A 703 16.42 -32.40 15.90
C GLY A 703 17.71 -32.40 16.73
N LEU A 704 18.04 -31.30 17.43
CA LEU A 704 19.23 -31.21 18.30
C LEU A 704 18.89 -30.99 19.77
N ASP A 705 17.84 -30.22 20.06
CA ASP A 705 17.43 -29.88 21.42
C ASP A 705 16.02 -30.40 21.73
N ASP A 706 15.83 -31.05 22.88
CA ASP A 706 14.51 -31.53 23.33
C ASP A 706 13.58 -30.37 23.73
N THR A 707 14.16 -29.31 24.32
CA THR A 707 13.45 -28.13 24.83
C THR A 707 14.25 -26.88 24.57
N GLY A 708 13.59 -25.81 24.12
CA GLY A 708 14.19 -24.49 23.99
C GLY A 708 14.14 -23.73 25.31
N THR A 709 15.26 -23.12 25.71
CA THR A 709 15.34 -22.35 26.96
C THR A 709 15.20 -20.86 26.68
N VAL A 710 14.27 -20.18 27.35
CA VAL A 710 14.10 -18.72 27.26
C VAL A 710 14.35 -18.10 28.63
N ILE A 711 15.18 -17.06 28.72
CA ILE A 711 15.55 -16.45 30.00
C ILE A 711 15.34 -14.93 29.92
N ILE A 712 14.67 -14.34 30.91
CA ILE A 712 14.55 -12.88 31.06
C ILE A 712 15.49 -12.43 32.18
N LEU A 713 16.37 -11.47 31.89
CA LEU A 713 17.30 -10.91 32.87
C LEU A 713 16.61 -9.85 33.74
N CYS A 714 16.44 -10.12 35.04
CA CYS A 714 15.83 -9.19 35.99
C CYS A 714 16.89 -8.28 36.62
N LYS A 715 17.46 -7.34 35.83
CA LYS A 715 18.56 -6.46 36.29
C LYS A 715 18.12 -5.49 37.38
N GLU A 716 17.10 -4.68 37.11
CA GLU A 716 16.55 -3.68 38.04
C GLU A 716 15.58 -4.35 39.03
N GLY A 717 14.49 -4.90 38.52
CA GLY A 717 13.45 -5.60 39.29
C GLY A 717 12.78 -6.69 38.47
N VAL A 718 11.93 -7.48 39.12
CA VAL A 718 11.09 -8.47 38.43
C VAL A 718 9.90 -7.73 37.79
N PRO A 719 9.62 -7.90 36.49
CA PRO A 719 8.45 -7.30 35.84
C PRO A 719 7.14 -7.71 36.53
N ASP A 720 6.14 -6.83 36.51
CA ASP A 720 4.84 -7.12 37.12
C ASP A 720 4.15 -8.34 36.49
N LEU A 721 3.37 -9.06 37.29
CA LEU A 721 2.73 -10.32 36.92
C LEU A 721 1.78 -10.16 35.72
N VAL A 722 0.97 -9.08 35.71
CA VAL A 722 -0.01 -8.84 34.64
C VAL A 722 0.70 -8.56 33.33
N THR A 723 1.71 -7.69 33.38
CA THR A 723 2.55 -7.34 32.24
C THR A 723 3.30 -8.54 31.69
N LEU A 724 3.93 -9.34 32.58
CA LEU A 724 4.71 -10.51 32.19
C LEU A 724 3.82 -11.60 31.58
N LYS A 725 2.69 -11.92 32.22
CA LYS A 725 1.74 -12.91 31.70
C LYS A 725 1.12 -12.45 30.37
N GLY A 726 0.78 -11.17 30.25
CA GLY A 726 0.27 -10.58 29.02
C GLY A 726 1.28 -10.63 27.87
N MET A 727 2.56 -10.41 28.14
CA MET A 727 3.63 -10.51 27.14
C MET A 727 3.91 -11.95 26.70
N MET A 728 3.94 -12.90 27.65
CA MET A 728 4.36 -14.30 27.38
C MET A 728 3.24 -15.19 26.82
N LEU A 729 2.03 -15.05 27.36
CA LEU A 729 0.85 -15.88 27.01
C LEU A 729 -0.24 -15.07 26.31
N GLY A 730 0.07 -13.83 25.90
CA GLY A 730 -0.87 -12.98 25.17
C GLY A 730 -1.18 -13.53 23.79
N ILE A 731 -2.37 -13.21 23.29
CA ILE A 731 -2.77 -13.54 21.92
C ILE A 731 -1.99 -12.60 20.99
N PRO A 732 -1.33 -13.12 19.93
CA PRO A 732 -0.71 -12.30 18.89
C PRO A 732 -1.69 -11.31 18.28
N GLN A 733 -1.18 -10.20 17.74
CA GLN A 733 -2.01 -9.22 17.04
C GLN A 733 -2.71 -9.87 15.85
N LYS A 734 -3.96 -9.47 15.61
CA LYS A 734 -4.71 -9.84 14.40
C LYS A 734 -4.04 -9.21 13.18
N LEU A 735 -4.14 -9.87 12.03
CA LEU A 735 -3.83 -9.26 10.75
C LEU A 735 -4.80 -8.10 10.51
N SER A 736 -4.28 -6.90 10.29
CA SER A 736 -5.01 -5.67 10.03
C SER A 736 -4.38 -4.96 8.86
N SER A 737 -5.20 -4.55 7.90
CA SER A 737 -4.74 -3.80 6.72
C SER A 737 -3.97 -2.54 7.11
N GLN A 738 -2.86 -2.30 6.42
CA GLN A 738 -2.11 -1.03 6.46
C GLN A 738 -2.20 -0.31 5.11
N PHE A 739 -3.23 -0.62 4.32
CA PHE A 739 -3.44 -0.04 3.00
C PHE A 739 -3.62 1.48 3.12
N ARG A 740 -2.81 2.19 2.33
CA ARG A 740 -2.79 3.65 2.22
C ARG A 740 -2.63 4.03 0.76
N LEU A 741 -3.23 5.15 0.39
CA LEU A 741 -3.13 5.68 -0.96
C LEU A 741 -1.82 6.46 -1.08
N THR A 742 -0.89 5.99 -1.91
CA THR A 742 0.31 6.75 -2.29
C THR A 742 0.06 7.48 -3.61
N TYR A 743 0.73 8.61 -3.86
CA TYR A 743 0.54 9.31 -5.14
C TYR A 743 1.10 8.47 -6.29
N ALA A 744 2.22 7.78 -6.08
CA ALA A 744 2.77 6.82 -7.04
C ALA A 744 1.76 5.73 -7.44
N MET A 745 1.01 5.17 -6.49
CA MET A 745 -0.04 4.18 -6.79
C MET A 745 -1.15 4.79 -7.63
N ILE A 746 -1.68 5.95 -7.24
CA ILE A 746 -2.76 6.64 -7.97
C ILE A 746 -2.32 6.91 -9.42
N LEU A 747 -1.15 7.52 -9.61
CA LEU A 747 -0.63 7.85 -10.94
C LEU A 747 -0.35 6.60 -11.78
N SER A 748 0.16 5.52 -11.17
CA SER A 748 0.43 4.26 -11.89
C SER A 748 -0.84 3.58 -12.36
N LEU A 749 -1.91 3.62 -11.58
CA LEU A 749 -3.22 3.04 -11.92
C LEU A 749 -3.95 3.90 -12.96
N LEU A 750 -3.96 5.22 -12.79
CA LEU A 750 -4.52 6.15 -13.80
C LEU A 750 -3.79 6.04 -15.14
N ARG A 751 -2.48 5.76 -15.13
CA ARG A 751 -1.72 5.48 -16.36
C ARG A 751 -2.15 4.18 -17.03
N ALA A 752 -2.31 3.12 -16.24
CA ALA A 752 -2.60 1.80 -16.78
C ALA A 752 -4.01 1.70 -17.37
N ALA A 753 -4.96 2.59 -16.99
CA ALA A 753 -6.37 2.64 -17.41
C ALA A 753 -7.21 1.36 -17.18
N THR A 754 -6.57 0.24 -16.82
CA THR A 754 -7.14 -1.11 -16.81
C THR A 754 -7.65 -1.53 -15.45
N VAL A 755 -7.00 -1.00 -14.41
CA VAL A 755 -7.35 -1.20 -13.02
C VAL A 755 -7.73 0.17 -12.46
N SER A 756 -9.03 0.38 -12.26
CA SER A 756 -9.52 1.58 -11.60
C SER A 756 -8.97 1.66 -10.17
N VAL A 757 -8.66 2.88 -9.70
CA VAL A 757 -8.19 3.08 -8.32
C VAL A 757 -9.28 2.66 -7.34
N GLU A 758 -10.53 2.92 -7.71
CA GLU A 758 -11.74 2.51 -7.00
C GLU A 758 -11.85 0.99 -6.90
N GLY A 759 -11.61 0.28 -8.01
CA GLY A 759 -11.62 -1.18 -8.07
C GLY A 759 -10.52 -1.81 -7.22
N MET A 760 -9.35 -1.16 -7.12
CA MET A 760 -8.29 -1.57 -6.20
C MET A 760 -8.67 -1.34 -4.74
N MET A 761 -9.25 -0.19 -4.42
CA MET A 761 -9.71 0.16 -3.07
C MET A 761 -10.83 -0.77 -2.59
N GLN A 762 -11.78 -1.10 -3.47
CA GLN A 762 -12.89 -2.01 -3.16
C GLN A 762 -12.37 -3.41 -2.79
N ARG A 763 -11.29 -3.87 -3.40
CA ARG A 763 -10.66 -5.17 -3.16
C ARG A 763 -9.61 -5.14 -2.03
N SER A 764 -9.38 -4.00 -1.38
CA SER A 764 -8.47 -3.88 -0.23
C SER A 764 -8.96 -4.69 0.98
N PHE A 765 -8.02 -5.22 1.78
CA PHE A 765 -8.35 -5.95 3.00
C PHE A 765 -9.05 -5.06 4.05
N ARG A 766 -8.84 -3.74 3.99
CA ARG A 766 -9.52 -2.77 4.87
C ARG A 766 -11.03 -2.78 4.69
N GLU A 767 -11.50 -2.95 3.45
CA GLU A 767 -12.91 -2.92 3.08
C GLU A 767 -13.57 -4.30 3.10
N PHE A 768 -12.81 -5.34 3.47
CA PHE A 768 -13.28 -6.73 3.45
C PHE A 768 -14.61 -6.94 4.18
N ASN A 769 -14.83 -6.27 5.32
CA ASN A 769 -16.11 -6.38 6.04
C ASN A 769 -17.29 -5.83 5.22
N GLN A 770 -17.07 -4.79 4.41
CA GLN A 770 -18.07 -4.24 3.50
C GLN A 770 -18.30 -5.21 2.32
N ILE A 771 -17.24 -5.79 1.75
CA ILE A 771 -17.33 -6.79 0.67
C ILE A 771 -18.18 -7.99 1.11
N CYS A 772 -17.95 -8.51 2.31
CA CYS A 772 -18.74 -9.61 2.86
C CYS A 772 -20.23 -9.27 3.02
N GLN A 773 -20.55 -7.99 3.23
CA GLN A 773 -21.92 -7.50 3.31
C GLN A 773 -22.48 -7.08 1.95
N ALA A 774 -21.64 -6.90 0.93
CA ALA A 774 -22.04 -6.42 -0.40
C ALA A 774 -23.06 -7.35 -1.05
N ASP A 775 -22.91 -8.68 -0.92
CA ASP A 775 -23.89 -9.63 -1.45
C ASP A 775 -25.26 -9.49 -0.75
N ASN A 776 -25.26 -9.21 0.55
CA ASN A 776 -26.49 -8.92 1.28
C ASN A 776 -27.09 -7.59 0.83
N TYR A 777 -26.27 -6.56 0.62
CA TYR A 777 -26.72 -5.26 0.11
C TYR A 777 -27.24 -5.35 -1.32
N ARG A 778 -26.62 -6.14 -2.21
CA ARG A 778 -27.10 -6.41 -3.57
C ARG A 778 -28.48 -7.07 -3.55
N LYS A 779 -28.67 -8.08 -2.69
CA LYS A 779 -30.00 -8.72 -2.50
C LYS A 779 -31.04 -7.72 -1.98
N GLN A 780 -30.67 -6.89 -1.01
CA GLN A 780 -31.56 -5.86 -0.47
C GLN A 780 -31.87 -4.77 -1.51
N LEU A 781 -30.90 -4.42 -2.37
CA LEU A 781 -31.08 -3.48 -3.47
C LEU A 781 -32.05 -4.05 -4.50
N GLN A 782 -31.88 -5.31 -4.94
CA GLN A 782 -32.81 -5.97 -5.86
C GLN A 782 -34.24 -6.01 -5.30
N LEU A 783 -34.40 -6.30 -4.00
CA LEU A 783 -35.70 -6.24 -3.34
C LEU A 783 -36.28 -4.82 -3.30
N ALA A 784 -35.44 -3.81 -3.03
CA ALA A 784 -35.86 -2.41 -3.00
C ALA A 784 -36.18 -1.86 -4.40
N GLU A 785 -35.44 -2.26 -5.43
CA GLU A 785 -35.70 -1.92 -6.84
C GLU A 785 -36.99 -2.57 -7.34
N LYS A 786 -37.24 -3.82 -6.94
CA LYS A 786 -38.51 -4.48 -7.21
C LYS A 786 -39.67 -3.73 -6.53
N GLU A 787 -39.54 -3.42 -5.24
CA GLU A 787 -40.54 -2.62 -4.51
C GLU A 787 -40.74 -1.23 -5.17
N TYR A 788 -39.66 -0.60 -5.63
CA TYR A 788 -39.71 0.67 -6.35
C TYR A 788 -40.46 0.53 -7.68
N SER A 789 -40.14 -0.49 -8.49
CA SER A 789 -40.80 -0.73 -9.78
C SER A 789 -42.30 -1.02 -9.63
N GLU A 790 -42.68 -1.82 -8.62
CA GLU A 790 -44.08 -2.15 -8.34
C GLU A 790 -44.88 -0.94 -7.87
N LYS A 791 -44.32 -0.13 -6.96
CA LYS A 791 -45.02 0.99 -6.31
C LYS A 791 -44.90 2.34 -7.03
N CYS A 792 -43.83 2.55 -7.80
CA CYS A 792 -43.47 3.84 -8.38
C CYS A 792 -43.53 3.89 -9.91
N SER A 793 -44.08 2.85 -10.56
CA SER A 793 -44.23 2.76 -12.02
C SER A 793 -45.03 3.91 -12.64
N THR A 794 -45.97 4.50 -11.92
CA THR A 794 -46.72 5.68 -12.37
C THR A 794 -46.02 6.99 -12.01
N PRO A 795 -45.86 7.94 -12.95
CA PRO A 795 -45.31 9.26 -12.65
C PRO A 795 -46.19 9.98 -11.63
N LEU A 796 -45.57 10.75 -10.74
CA LEU A 796 -46.28 11.47 -9.71
C LEU A 796 -47.18 12.53 -10.38
N ALA A 797 -48.45 12.61 -9.97
CA ALA A 797 -49.35 13.62 -10.50
C ALA A 797 -48.81 15.03 -10.24
N SER A 798 -48.97 15.95 -11.19
CA SER A 798 -48.37 17.29 -11.14
C SER A 798 -48.71 18.09 -9.87
N HIS A 799 -49.88 17.86 -9.28
CA HIS A 799 -50.31 18.50 -8.04
C HIS A 799 -49.55 18.03 -6.78
N LEU A 800 -48.88 16.87 -6.82
CA LEU A 800 -48.12 16.30 -5.70
C LEU A 800 -46.63 16.67 -5.74
N ALA A 801 -46.12 17.23 -6.85
CA ALA A 801 -44.72 17.63 -6.98
C ALA A 801 -44.25 18.64 -5.89
N PRO A 802 -45.05 19.64 -5.49
CA PRO A 802 -44.69 20.53 -4.38
C PRO A 802 -44.56 19.80 -3.03
N LEU A 803 -45.34 18.75 -2.81
CA LEU A 803 -45.27 17.91 -1.60
C LEU A 803 -44.01 17.04 -1.58
N ALA A 804 -43.54 16.60 -2.75
CA ALA A 804 -42.26 15.89 -2.88
C ALA A 804 -41.07 16.81 -2.55
N ALA A 805 -41.07 18.06 -3.05
CA ALA A 805 -40.05 19.05 -2.71
C ALA A 805 -40.06 19.41 -1.20
N PHE A 806 -41.26 19.49 -0.59
CA PHE A 806 -41.40 19.64 0.86
C PHE A 806 -40.78 18.46 1.62
N TYR A 807 -41.00 17.22 1.17
CA TYR A 807 -40.39 16.04 1.79
C TYR A 807 -38.86 16.05 1.69
N ASP A 808 -38.32 16.35 0.50
CA ASP A 808 -36.88 16.33 0.24
C ASP A 808 -36.17 17.36 1.14
N THR A 809 -36.67 18.60 1.18
CA THR A 809 -36.14 19.69 2.03
C THR A 809 -36.28 19.38 3.53
N ALA A 810 -37.45 18.87 3.97
CA ALA A 810 -37.68 18.53 5.38
C ALA A 810 -36.76 17.41 5.87
N ALA A 811 -36.51 16.42 5.03
CA ALA A 811 -35.65 15.33 5.41
C ALA A 811 -34.16 15.68 5.34
N MET A 812 -33.71 16.49 4.37
CA MET A 812 -32.37 17.07 4.39
C MET A 812 -32.13 17.88 5.67
N TYR A 813 -33.12 18.68 6.10
CA TYR A 813 -33.04 19.40 7.38
C TYR A 813 -32.92 18.44 8.57
N ILE A 814 -33.72 17.36 8.61
CA ILE A 814 -33.65 16.35 9.67
C ILE A 814 -32.29 15.66 9.71
N ASP A 815 -31.70 15.32 8.56
CA ASP A 815 -30.40 14.65 8.47
C ASP A 815 -29.30 15.54 9.06
N VAL A 816 -29.27 16.82 8.65
CA VAL A 816 -28.32 17.82 9.19
C VAL A 816 -28.55 18.05 10.69
N LEU A 817 -29.81 18.09 11.14
CA LEU A 817 -30.13 18.22 12.56
C LEU A 817 -29.63 17.01 13.37
N ASN A 818 -29.79 15.79 12.85
CA ASN A 818 -29.36 14.56 13.51
C ASN A 818 -27.82 14.51 13.69
N GLU A 819 -27.07 15.08 12.74
CA GLU A 819 -25.61 15.16 12.77
C GLU A 819 -25.11 16.23 13.76
N ILE A 820 -25.68 17.44 13.70
CA ILE A 820 -25.19 18.60 14.44
C ILE A 820 -25.67 18.61 15.90
N MET A 821 -26.93 18.24 16.17
CA MET A 821 -27.56 18.44 17.48
C MET A 821 -26.84 17.71 18.64
N PRO A 822 -26.33 16.47 18.49
CA PRO A 822 -25.51 15.83 19.51
C PRO A 822 -24.20 16.57 19.83
N ILE A 823 -23.59 17.19 18.82
CA ILE A 823 -22.33 17.95 18.95
C ILE A 823 -22.59 19.28 19.67
N LEU A 824 -23.64 20.00 19.27
CA LEU A 824 -24.03 21.27 19.91
C LEU A 824 -24.35 21.08 21.38
N LEU A 825 -25.19 20.10 21.73
CA LEU A 825 -25.56 19.82 23.12
C LEU A 825 -24.38 19.31 23.97
N GLY A 826 -23.34 18.75 23.34
CA GLY A 826 -22.09 18.34 24.00
C GLY A 826 -21.14 19.50 24.32
N THR A 827 -21.40 20.71 23.80
CA THR A 827 -20.53 21.87 24.00
C THR A 827 -20.64 22.42 25.43
N ALA A 828 -19.51 22.72 26.06
CA ALA A 828 -19.43 23.09 27.49
C ALA A 828 -20.23 24.33 27.92
N LYS A 829 -20.61 25.22 26.98
CA LYS A 829 -21.50 26.37 27.25
C LYS A 829 -22.97 25.95 27.23
N ILE A 830 -23.39 25.21 26.21
CA ILE A 830 -24.78 24.75 26.04
C ILE A 830 -25.13 23.69 27.11
N SER A 831 -24.17 22.83 27.47
CA SER A 831 -24.34 21.86 28.55
C SER A 831 -24.58 22.52 29.92
N LYS A 832 -24.12 23.78 30.12
CA LYS A 832 -24.43 24.55 31.35
C LYS A 832 -25.84 25.14 31.35
N GLU A 833 -26.45 25.31 30.18
CA GLU A 833 -27.82 25.82 30.06
C GLU A 833 -28.88 24.70 30.17
N MET A 834 -28.49 23.46 29.89
CA MET A 834 -29.29 22.23 30.03
C MET A 834 -29.50 21.81 31.49
N THR A 835 -29.91 22.74 32.35
CA THR A 835 -30.24 22.46 33.76
C THR A 835 -31.61 21.80 33.90
N PRO A 836 -31.79 20.83 34.81
CA PRO A 836 -33.11 20.29 35.13
C PRO A 836 -34.11 21.40 35.50
N GLY A 837 -35.34 21.31 34.99
CA GLY A 837 -36.37 22.36 35.05
C GLY A 837 -36.45 23.25 33.81
N ARG A 838 -35.49 23.17 32.88
CA ARG A 838 -35.51 23.89 31.59
C ARG A 838 -36.66 23.40 30.71
N VAL A 839 -37.33 24.32 30.01
CA VAL A 839 -38.36 23.99 29.02
C VAL A 839 -37.72 23.82 27.64
N LEU A 840 -38.04 22.73 26.97
CA LEU A 840 -37.53 22.32 25.66
C LEU A 840 -38.68 22.20 24.67
N VAL A 841 -38.42 22.45 23.39
CA VAL A 841 -39.32 22.08 22.30
C VAL A 841 -38.90 20.70 21.81
N VAL A 842 -39.80 19.73 21.91
CA VAL A 842 -39.53 18.32 21.61
C VAL A 842 -40.48 17.82 20.53
N SER A 843 -39.92 17.13 19.55
CA SER A 843 -40.66 16.38 18.53
C SER A 843 -40.19 14.93 18.58
N ALA A 844 -40.96 14.07 19.24
CA ALA A 844 -40.60 12.66 19.49
C ALA A 844 -41.82 11.74 19.27
N GLY A 845 -41.80 10.97 18.18
CA GLY A 845 -42.93 10.11 17.79
C GLY A 845 -44.24 10.91 17.67
N PRO A 846 -45.36 10.47 18.28
CA PRO A 846 -46.67 11.11 18.13
C PRO A 846 -46.80 12.49 18.80
N TYR A 847 -45.77 12.95 19.51
CA TYR A 847 -45.71 14.27 20.14
C TYR A 847 -44.95 15.24 19.24
N MET A 848 -45.67 16.04 18.47
CA MET A 848 -45.10 17.03 17.52
C MET A 848 -45.02 18.42 18.16
N ASN A 849 -43.85 19.07 18.11
CA ASN A 849 -43.61 20.45 18.57
C ASN A 849 -44.15 20.75 19.98
N GLN A 850 -44.07 19.76 20.88
CA GLN A 850 -44.59 19.87 22.24
C GLN A 850 -43.58 20.50 23.19
N LEU A 851 -44.08 21.24 24.19
CA LEU A 851 -43.25 21.76 25.26
C LEU A 851 -43.01 20.68 26.32
N GLY A 852 -41.74 20.42 26.61
CA GLY A 852 -41.32 19.44 27.59
C GLY A 852 -40.39 20.01 28.64
N VAL A 853 -40.46 19.50 29.87
CA VAL A 853 -39.59 19.93 30.97
C VAL A 853 -38.48 18.92 31.18
N LEU A 854 -37.23 19.37 31.12
CA LEU A 854 -36.05 18.53 31.33
C LEU A 854 -35.93 18.08 32.80
N LEU A 855 -35.80 16.78 33.05
CA LEU A 855 -35.72 16.24 34.40
C LEU A 855 -34.30 15.79 34.82
N ASN A 856 -33.41 15.52 33.86
CA ASN A 856 -32.04 15.07 34.13
C ASN A 856 -31.00 15.88 33.33
N ASN A 857 -29.75 15.89 33.82
CA ASN A 857 -28.64 16.66 33.25
C ASN A 857 -27.66 15.80 32.43
N ASN A 858 -27.86 14.48 32.39
CA ASN A 858 -26.90 13.55 31.79
C ASN A 858 -27.26 13.32 30.33
N GLY A 859 -26.27 13.47 29.44
CA GLY A 859 -26.39 13.25 28.01
C GLY A 859 -26.16 11.80 27.57
N PRO A 860 -26.24 11.54 26.24
CA PRO A 860 -26.41 10.21 25.64
C PRO A 860 -25.25 9.22 25.87
N ARG A 861 -24.07 9.67 26.34
CA ARG A 861 -22.94 8.78 26.65
C ARG A 861 -23.12 7.99 27.95
N GLN A 862 -24.07 8.35 28.81
CA GLN A 862 -24.34 7.66 30.08
C GLN A 862 -25.83 7.35 30.31
N THR A 863 -26.76 8.26 29.98
CA THR A 863 -28.22 8.02 30.06
C THR A 863 -29.00 8.93 29.09
N PRO A 864 -30.17 8.51 28.55
CA PRO A 864 -31.00 9.37 27.69
C PRO A 864 -31.64 10.52 28.48
N TYR A 865 -32.03 11.61 27.80
CA TYR A 865 -32.70 12.74 28.43
C TYR A 865 -34.13 12.36 28.82
N LYS A 866 -34.48 12.51 30.10
CA LYS A 866 -35.84 12.30 30.61
C LYS A 866 -36.58 13.64 30.56
N VAL A 867 -37.68 13.69 29.81
CA VAL A 867 -38.48 14.90 29.62
C VAL A 867 -39.94 14.62 29.96
N LEU A 868 -40.54 15.51 30.77
CA LEU A 868 -41.96 15.51 31.10
C LEU A 868 -42.75 16.24 30.01
N LEU A 869 -43.77 15.60 29.43
CA LEU A 869 -44.62 16.12 28.36
C LEU A 869 -46.11 15.97 28.74
N LEU A 870 -46.98 16.77 28.12
CA LEU A 870 -48.44 16.60 28.19
C LEU A 870 -48.87 15.47 27.25
N ASP A 871 -49.84 14.63 27.65
CA ASP A 871 -50.27 13.46 26.87
C ASP A 871 -51.27 13.81 25.77
N THR A 872 -50.89 14.72 24.88
CA THR A 872 -51.66 15.13 23.70
C THR A 872 -51.15 14.43 22.45
N LYS A 873 -51.37 13.11 22.37
CA LYS A 873 -50.99 12.33 21.20
C LYS A 873 -51.84 12.74 19.99
N VAL A 874 -51.20 13.01 18.86
CA VAL A 874 -51.90 13.08 17.58
C VAL A 874 -52.34 11.66 17.22
N GLN A 875 -53.62 11.33 17.46
CA GLN A 875 -54.16 10.01 17.14
C GLN A 875 -54.38 9.90 15.63
N ASP A 876 -53.78 8.89 15.01
CA ASP A 876 -53.99 8.57 13.60
C ASP A 876 -54.76 7.25 13.48
N ASN A 877 -56.04 7.33 13.09
CA ASN A 877 -56.90 6.15 12.93
C ASN A 877 -56.82 5.57 11.50
N ALA A 878 -56.05 6.19 10.60
CA ALA A 878 -55.88 5.72 9.23
C ALA A 878 -54.88 4.55 9.16
N LYS A 879 -55.19 3.54 8.34
CA LYS A 879 -54.26 2.47 7.98
C LYS A 879 -53.50 2.89 6.72
N TYR A 880 -52.19 3.03 6.82
CA TYR A 880 -51.31 3.25 5.67
C TYR A 880 -50.67 1.94 5.22
N ASN A 881 -50.14 1.93 4.00
CA ASN A 881 -49.40 0.79 3.43
C ASN A 881 -47.94 0.70 3.94
N PHE A 882 -47.53 1.62 4.81
CA PHE A 882 -46.20 1.67 5.42
C PHE A 882 -46.30 1.68 6.96
N GLU A 883 -45.25 1.22 7.62
CA GLU A 883 -45.11 1.34 9.07
C GLU A 883 -44.82 2.78 9.46
N ILE A 884 -45.61 3.33 10.38
CA ILE A 884 -45.44 4.70 10.84
C ILE A 884 -44.19 4.78 11.71
N ASP A 885 -43.16 5.45 11.21
CA ASP A 885 -41.88 5.65 11.89
C ASP A 885 -41.78 7.03 12.56
N GLU A 886 -40.70 7.27 13.31
CA GLU A 886 -40.46 8.55 13.98
C GLU A 886 -40.30 9.70 12.98
N ASN A 887 -39.77 9.42 11.78
CA ASN A 887 -39.56 10.42 10.73
C ASN A 887 -40.87 10.93 10.14
N TRP A 888 -41.89 10.09 10.01
CA TRP A 888 -43.23 10.51 9.59
C TRP A 888 -43.74 11.67 10.45
N TYR A 889 -43.73 11.50 11.77
CA TYR A 889 -44.20 12.53 12.69
C TYR A 889 -43.30 13.77 12.69
N ARG A 890 -41.99 13.59 12.54
CA ARG A 890 -41.04 14.72 12.47
C ARG A 890 -41.24 15.55 11.22
N ILE A 891 -41.43 14.93 10.05
CA ILE A 891 -41.69 15.69 8.81
C ILE A 891 -43.05 16.39 8.88
N LEU A 892 -44.07 15.73 9.42
CA LEU A 892 -45.39 16.35 9.65
C LEU A 892 -45.30 17.58 10.55
N SER A 893 -44.41 17.58 11.56
CA SER A 893 -44.21 18.72 12.46
C SER A 893 -43.80 20.03 11.75
N PHE A 894 -43.28 19.95 10.53
CA PHE A 894 -42.91 21.11 9.72
C PHE A 894 -44.02 21.63 8.80
N SER A 895 -45.13 20.89 8.67
CA SER A 895 -46.28 21.29 7.84
C SER A 895 -47.08 22.45 8.44
N ALA A 896 -47.86 23.16 7.63
CA ALA A 896 -48.69 24.27 8.08
C ALA A 896 -49.65 23.88 9.21
N MET A 897 -50.32 22.72 9.08
CA MET A 897 -51.30 22.21 10.05
C MET A 897 -50.73 21.91 11.44
N TYR A 898 -49.46 21.47 11.54
CA TYR A 898 -48.86 21.00 12.80
C TYR A 898 -47.68 21.87 13.27
N SER A 899 -47.55 23.07 12.70
CA SER A 899 -46.44 23.99 13.01
C SER A 899 -46.63 24.83 14.28
N SER A 900 -47.80 24.76 14.93
CA SER A 900 -48.03 25.42 16.22
C SER A 900 -47.21 24.74 17.31
N ILE A 901 -46.58 25.54 18.16
CA ILE A 901 -45.81 25.06 19.33
C ILE A 901 -46.77 25.01 20.51
N GLY A 902 -46.94 23.84 21.12
CA GLY A 902 -47.83 23.62 22.26
C GLY A 902 -49.14 22.89 21.91
N THR A 903 -50.14 23.01 22.77
CA THR A 903 -51.42 22.29 22.70
C THR A 903 -52.58 23.27 22.73
N GLU A 904 -53.56 23.05 21.85
CA GLU A 904 -54.84 23.80 21.87
C GLU A 904 -55.76 23.30 22.99
N GLU A 905 -55.65 22.02 23.36
CA GLU A 905 -56.40 21.41 24.45
C GLU A 905 -55.68 21.58 25.80
N SER A 906 -56.41 22.05 26.81
CA SER A 906 -55.93 22.13 28.19
C SER A 906 -56.07 20.77 28.90
N THR A 907 -55.10 19.88 28.70
CA THR A 907 -55.06 18.57 29.38
C THR A 907 -54.12 18.59 30.59
N LEU A 908 -54.42 17.73 31.57
CA LEU A 908 -53.60 17.49 32.76
C LEU A 908 -52.97 16.08 32.76
N ASP A 909 -53.20 15.32 31.70
CA ASP A 909 -52.56 14.03 31.47
C ASP A 909 -51.12 14.26 31.02
N HIS A 910 -50.18 13.47 31.52
CA HIS A 910 -48.76 13.67 31.28
C HIS A 910 -48.02 12.33 31.10
N THR A 911 -46.90 12.39 30.39
CA THR A 911 -46.00 11.27 30.20
C THR A 911 -44.55 11.72 30.37
N ILE A 912 -43.67 10.78 30.75
CA ILE A 912 -42.22 11.02 30.79
C ILE A 912 -41.59 10.17 29.70
N LEU A 913 -40.93 10.82 28.74
CA LEU A 913 -40.22 10.17 27.64
C LEU A 913 -38.71 10.20 27.87
N CYS A 914 -38.05 9.13 27.46
CA CYS A 914 -36.60 9.09 27.31
C CYS A 914 -36.26 9.44 25.86
N ILE A 915 -35.77 10.65 25.62
CA ILE A 915 -35.50 11.18 24.28
C ILE A 915 -34.00 11.24 23.99
N ALA A 916 -33.68 11.06 22.70
CA ALA A 916 -32.34 11.29 22.18
C ALA A 916 -32.11 12.79 21.89
N PRO A 917 -30.85 13.27 21.86
CA PRO A 917 -30.52 14.66 21.52
C PRO A 917 -31.15 15.13 20.20
N LYS A 918 -31.25 14.23 19.21
CA LYS A 918 -31.85 14.48 17.88
C LYS A 918 -33.35 14.84 17.91
N ASN A 919 -34.05 14.55 19.01
CA ASN A 919 -35.49 14.81 19.15
C ASN A 919 -35.79 16.17 19.82
N ILE A 920 -34.74 16.89 20.25
CA ILE A 920 -34.84 18.24 20.79
C ILE A 920 -34.75 19.20 19.60
N VAL A 921 -35.81 19.96 19.34
CA VAL A 921 -35.87 20.92 18.23
C VAL A 921 -35.20 22.23 18.64
N SER A 922 -35.46 22.71 19.87
CA SER A 922 -34.82 23.91 20.40
C SER A 922 -34.85 23.97 21.93
N VAL A 923 -33.90 24.71 22.50
CA VAL A 923 -33.79 24.97 23.94
C VAL A 923 -34.30 26.38 24.22
N THR A 924 -35.27 26.51 25.13
CA THR A 924 -35.82 27.83 25.50
C THR A 924 -35.09 28.40 26.72
N LYS A 925 -35.09 29.72 26.90
CA LYS A 925 -34.55 30.34 28.13
C LYS A 925 -35.44 30.17 29.36
N MET A 926 -36.65 29.63 29.21
CA MET A 926 -37.60 29.47 30.31
C MET A 926 -37.24 28.27 31.19
N SER A 927 -37.38 28.43 32.51
CA SER A 927 -37.14 27.36 33.48
C SER A 927 -38.21 27.35 34.58
N LEU A 928 -38.74 26.16 34.86
CA LEU A 928 -39.66 25.91 35.96
C LEU A 928 -38.89 25.55 37.22
N LYS A 929 -39.32 26.10 38.36
CA LYS A 929 -38.78 25.74 39.69
C LYS A 929 -39.45 24.44 40.16
N ILE A 930 -38.87 23.31 39.80
CA ILE A 930 -39.35 21.97 40.15
C ILE A 930 -38.24 21.15 40.79
N ASP A 931 -38.60 20.13 41.59
CA ASP A 931 -37.65 19.12 42.08
C ASP A 931 -37.72 17.88 41.17
N PRO A 932 -36.74 17.69 40.26
CA PRO A 932 -36.81 16.64 39.25
C PRO A 932 -36.64 15.24 39.82
N LYS A 933 -35.93 15.09 40.95
CA LYS A 933 -35.67 13.77 41.55
C LYS A 933 -36.95 13.15 42.08
N VAL A 934 -37.77 13.96 42.75
CA VAL A 934 -39.07 13.55 43.28
C VAL A 934 -40.04 13.14 42.16
N ILE A 935 -40.00 13.85 41.02
CA ILE A 935 -40.82 13.54 39.84
C ILE A 935 -40.37 12.23 39.19
N ILE A 936 -39.06 12.00 39.07
CA ILE A 936 -38.51 10.74 38.54
C ILE A 936 -38.85 9.57 39.47
N ASP A 937 -38.67 9.71 40.78
CA ASP A 937 -38.97 8.66 41.76
C ASP A 937 -40.48 8.32 41.79
N ASP A 938 -41.35 9.32 41.66
CA ASP A 938 -42.81 9.12 41.58
C ASP A 938 -43.21 8.38 40.29
N TRP A 939 -42.55 8.68 39.18
CA TRP A 939 -42.76 7.97 37.92
C TRP A 939 -42.22 6.54 37.94
N GLU A 940 -41.01 6.30 38.48
CA GLU A 940 -40.41 4.97 38.58
C GLU A 940 -41.23 4.04 39.48
N LYS A 941 -41.80 4.56 40.58
CA LYS A 941 -42.74 3.80 41.43
C LYS A 941 -43.97 3.33 40.65
N ARG A 942 -44.54 4.16 39.77
CA ARG A 942 -45.72 3.81 38.96
C ARG A 942 -45.46 2.80 37.85
N GLN A 943 -44.19 2.58 37.48
CA GLN A 943 -43.82 1.50 36.56
C GLN A 943 -43.97 0.11 37.19
N ILE A 944 -44.03 0.03 38.53
CA ILE A 944 -44.26 -1.22 39.26
C ILE A 944 -45.77 -1.54 39.20
N PRO A 945 -46.20 -2.74 38.75
CA PRO A 945 -47.61 -3.07 38.56
C PRO A 945 -48.52 -2.81 39.78
N ARG A 946 -47.98 -2.93 40.99
CA ARG A 946 -48.69 -2.68 42.26
C ARG A 946 -49.04 -1.21 42.51
N PHE A 947 -48.28 -0.27 41.96
CA PHE A 947 -48.40 1.17 42.21
C PHE A 947 -48.79 1.96 40.95
N LYS A 948 -49.24 1.27 39.89
CA LYS A 948 -49.62 1.85 38.61
C LYS A 948 -50.69 2.94 38.74
N ASP A 949 -51.66 2.74 39.64
CA ASP A 949 -52.78 3.65 39.88
C ASP A 949 -52.58 4.57 41.11
N ALA A 950 -51.34 4.71 41.61
CA ALA A 950 -51.05 5.60 42.73
C ALA A 950 -51.34 7.07 42.35
N PRO A 951 -51.83 7.93 43.26
CA PRO A 951 -52.14 9.33 42.96
C PRO A 951 -50.87 10.14 42.67
N VAL A 952 -50.88 11.00 41.65
CA VAL A 952 -49.73 11.85 41.21
C VAL A 952 -49.14 12.65 42.36
N GLY A 953 -47.81 12.64 42.50
CA GLY A 953 -47.13 13.44 43.51
C GLY A 953 -47.41 14.93 43.33
N SER A 954 -47.50 15.69 44.42
CA SER A 954 -47.82 17.13 44.38
C SER A 954 -46.86 17.93 43.50
N SER A 955 -45.56 17.63 43.53
CA SER A 955 -44.55 18.26 42.68
C SER A 955 -44.75 17.98 41.18
N CYS A 956 -45.24 16.80 40.81
CA CYS A 956 -45.55 16.46 39.42
C CYS A 956 -46.80 17.21 38.96
N ALA A 957 -47.85 17.23 39.79
CA ALA A 957 -49.09 17.95 39.48
C ALA A 957 -48.87 19.45 39.26
N THR A 958 -48.05 20.11 40.09
CA THR A 958 -47.69 21.53 39.92
C THR A 958 -46.89 21.76 38.62
N ALA A 959 -45.96 20.86 38.30
CA ALA A 959 -45.18 20.96 37.06
C ALA A 959 -46.06 20.85 35.81
N VAL A 960 -47.02 19.92 35.82
CA VAL A 960 -47.97 19.69 34.70
C VAL A 960 -48.94 20.86 34.54
N GLN A 961 -49.45 21.44 35.64
CA GLN A 961 -50.32 22.62 35.59
C GLN A 961 -49.61 23.85 35.00
N GLU A 962 -48.37 24.12 35.43
CA GLU A 962 -47.58 25.21 34.87
C GLU A 962 -47.20 24.96 33.40
N LEU A 963 -46.86 23.72 33.05
CA LEU A 963 -46.56 23.34 31.66
C LEU A 963 -47.78 23.50 30.75
N SER A 964 -48.97 23.08 31.19
CA SER A 964 -50.25 23.24 30.48
C SER A 964 -50.61 24.71 30.28
N ARG A 965 -50.44 25.53 31.32
CA ARG A 965 -50.63 27.00 31.23
C ARG A 965 -49.70 27.64 30.21
N ILE A 966 -48.41 27.27 30.21
CA ILE A 966 -47.42 27.80 29.27
C ILE A 966 -47.70 27.30 27.84
N SER A 967 -48.03 26.01 27.67
CA SER A 967 -48.39 25.40 26.38
C SER A 967 -49.53 26.15 25.69
N HIS A 968 -50.62 26.41 26.41
CA HIS A 968 -51.78 27.14 25.89
C HIS A 968 -51.45 28.63 25.62
N ALA A 969 -50.67 29.28 26.49
CA ALA A 969 -50.27 30.68 26.31
C ALA A 969 -49.36 30.88 25.08
N VAL A 970 -48.51 29.91 24.77
CA VAL A 970 -47.65 29.91 23.57
C VAL A 970 -48.48 29.61 22.32
N CYS A 971 -49.38 28.62 22.35
CA CYS A 971 -50.22 28.25 21.21
C CYS A 971 -51.19 29.37 20.80
N SER A 972 -51.76 30.10 21.76
CA SER A 972 -52.65 31.26 21.53
C SER A 972 -51.92 32.55 21.11
N GLY A 973 -50.59 32.54 21.02
CA GLY A 973 -49.78 33.71 20.67
C GLY A 973 -49.64 34.75 21.78
N ALA A 974 -50.13 34.45 23.00
CA ALA A 974 -50.09 35.36 24.14
C ALA A 974 -48.69 35.48 24.79
N THR A 975 -47.77 34.57 24.50
CA THR A 975 -46.40 34.58 25.02
C THR A 975 -45.40 34.10 23.96
N THR A 976 -44.39 34.90 23.65
CA THR A 976 -43.30 34.54 22.71
C THR A 976 -42.16 33.84 23.43
N LEU A 977 -41.73 32.68 22.94
CA LEU A 977 -40.60 31.94 23.50
C LEU A 977 -39.27 32.57 23.09
N GLU A 978 -38.44 32.95 24.07
CA GLU A 978 -37.04 33.28 23.81
C GLU A 978 -36.21 32.00 23.68
N LEU A 979 -35.68 31.77 22.48
CA LEU A 979 -34.80 30.64 22.19
C LEU A 979 -33.35 30.95 22.58
N VAL A 980 -32.64 29.93 23.04
CA VAL A 980 -31.18 29.98 23.19
C VAL A 980 -30.56 29.98 21.80
N ASN A 981 -29.65 30.91 21.55
CA ASN A 981 -28.94 30.95 20.28
C ASN A 981 -27.81 29.92 20.28
N LEU A 982 -28.07 28.76 19.67
CA LEU A 982 -27.14 27.63 19.64
C LEU A 982 -25.90 27.90 18.77
N THR A 983 -25.93 28.88 17.86
CA THR A 983 -24.87 29.14 16.87
C THR A 983 -23.83 30.18 17.32
N GLN A 984 -24.24 31.25 18.03
CA GLN A 984 -23.33 32.33 18.48
C GLN A 984 -22.35 31.91 19.59
N SER A 985 -22.59 30.78 20.27
CA SER A 985 -21.83 30.36 21.44
C SER A 985 -20.57 29.54 21.11
N LEU A 986 -20.45 29.14 19.84
CA LEU A 986 -19.42 28.26 19.30
C LEU A 986 -18.16 29.08 18.96
N ALA A 987 -17.18 29.06 19.87
CA ALA A 987 -15.80 29.37 19.48
C ALA A 987 -15.24 28.14 18.75
N ILE A 988 -15.76 27.86 17.55
CA ILE A 988 -15.39 26.67 16.79
C ILE A 988 -14.32 27.02 15.76
N THR A 989 -13.19 26.32 15.91
CA THR A 989 -12.00 26.37 15.06
C THR A 989 -12.10 25.44 13.84
N THR A 990 -13.21 24.73 13.64
CA THR A 990 -13.38 23.74 12.56
C THR A 990 -14.38 24.22 11.50
N GLY A 991 -13.91 24.33 10.24
CA GLY A 991 -14.70 24.82 9.11
C GLY A 991 -15.91 23.96 8.74
N GLU A 992 -15.85 22.65 9.02
CA GLU A 992 -16.92 21.69 8.67
C GLU A 992 -18.24 21.99 9.40
N ILE A 993 -18.19 22.29 10.70
CA ILE A 993 -19.40 22.54 11.51
C ILE A 993 -20.10 23.83 11.08
N LEU A 994 -19.33 24.86 10.71
CA LEU A 994 -19.88 26.10 10.16
C LEU A 994 -20.64 25.85 8.85
N SER A 995 -20.04 25.06 7.95
CA SER A 995 -20.70 24.70 6.69
C SER A 995 -22.02 23.94 6.91
N SER A 996 -22.07 23.03 7.89
CA SER A 996 -23.28 22.27 8.20
C SER A 996 -24.35 23.13 8.87
N ILE A 997 -23.97 24.11 9.69
CA ILE A 997 -24.91 25.10 10.26
C ILE A 997 -25.49 26.00 9.17
N ASP A 998 -24.69 26.44 8.22
CA ASP A 998 -25.18 27.25 7.08
C ASP A 998 -26.14 26.45 6.20
N LYS A 999 -25.82 25.17 5.93
CA LYS A 999 -26.74 24.22 5.26
C LYS A 999 -28.05 24.07 6.03
N MET A 1000 -27.99 23.90 7.35
CA MET A 1000 -29.19 23.80 8.21
C MET A 1000 -30.08 25.04 8.09
N ASN A 1001 -29.48 26.24 8.15
CA ASN A 1001 -30.21 27.50 8.05
C ASN A 1001 -30.83 27.70 6.65
N LYS A 1002 -30.11 27.30 5.60
CA LYS A 1002 -30.61 27.33 4.21
C LYS A 1002 -31.83 26.41 4.06
N CYS A 1003 -31.73 25.14 4.46
CA CYS A 1003 -32.84 24.19 4.42
C CYS A 1003 -34.05 24.68 5.24
N MET A 1004 -33.81 25.30 6.40
CA MET A 1004 -34.89 25.85 7.23
C MET A 1004 -35.62 27.03 6.57
N ASN A 1005 -34.93 27.83 5.75
CA ASN A 1005 -35.56 28.92 5.00
C ASN A 1005 -36.36 28.40 3.82
N GLU A 1006 -35.82 27.45 3.05
CA GLU A 1006 -36.53 26.78 1.95
C GLU A 1006 -37.80 26.07 2.45
N LEU A 1007 -37.72 25.42 3.63
CA LEU A 1007 -38.86 24.77 4.24
C LEU A 1007 -40.00 25.74 4.60
N LYS A 1008 -39.68 26.99 4.97
CA LYS A 1008 -40.70 28.04 5.20
C LYS A 1008 -41.42 28.44 3.91
N GLU A 1009 -40.73 28.37 2.77
CA GLU A 1009 -41.33 28.66 1.46
C GLU A 1009 -42.28 27.53 1.05
N HIS A 1010 -41.83 26.28 1.19
CA HIS A 1010 -42.65 25.08 0.92
C HIS A 1010 -43.83 24.90 1.87
N LYS A 1011 -43.80 25.52 3.06
CA LYS A 1011 -44.89 25.49 4.03
C LYS A 1011 -46.24 25.91 3.42
N LYS A 1012 -46.24 26.87 2.49
CA LYS A 1012 -47.45 27.32 1.78
C LYS A 1012 -48.10 26.22 0.93
N SER A 1013 -47.31 25.28 0.44
CA SER A 1013 -47.77 24.15 -0.38
C SER A 1013 -48.40 23.02 0.44
N THR A 1014 -48.30 23.07 1.77
CA THR A 1014 -48.86 22.06 2.69
C THR A 1014 -50.26 22.40 3.23
N ASP A 1015 -50.80 23.58 2.88
CA ASP A 1015 -52.10 24.07 3.34
C ASP A 1015 -53.25 23.52 2.48
N ILE A 1016 -53.47 22.20 2.57
CA ILE A 1016 -54.47 21.45 1.79
C ILE A 1016 -55.37 20.67 2.74
N ALA A 1017 -56.69 20.65 2.49
CA ALA A 1017 -57.67 19.98 3.35
C ALA A 1017 -57.44 18.47 3.53
N ASN A 1018 -56.90 17.79 2.50
CA ASN A 1018 -56.56 16.35 2.50
C ASN A 1018 -55.04 16.09 2.53
N PHE A 1019 -54.26 17.02 3.08
CA PHE A 1019 -52.80 16.96 3.08
C PHE A 1019 -52.25 15.61 3.56
N LYS A 1020 -52.77 15.07 4.68
CA LYS A 1020 -52.23 13.84 5.29
C LYS A 1020 -52.36 12.60 4.38
N SER A 1021 -53.47 12.46 3.66
CA SER A 1021 -53.69 11.33 2.73
C SER A 1021 -52.89 11.47 1.44
N GLU A 1022 -52.77 12.69 0.90
CA GLU A 1022 -51.97 12.96 -0.30
C GLU A 1022 -50.47 12.86 -0.01
N PHE A 1023 -50.04 13.37 1.14
CA PHE A 1023 -48.66 13.28 1.60
C PHE A 1023 -48.25 11.84 1.93
N ALA A 1024 -49.16 10.99 2.41
CA ALA A 1024 -48.88 9.57 2.64
C ALA A 1024 -48.41 8.85 1.36
N ILE A 1025 -48.99 9.17 0.20
CA ILE A 1025 -48.60 8.62 -1.11
C ILE A 1025 -47.17 9.07 -1.47
N VAL A 1026 -46.88 10.36 -1.29
CA VAL A 1026 -45.55 10.93 -1.55
C VAL A 1026 -44.51 10.34 -0.59
N TYR A 1027 -44.86 10.21 0.68
CA TYR A 1027 -44.00 9.65 1.72
C TYR A 1027 -43.65 8.19 1.46
N GLU A 1028 -44.63 7.35 1.09
CA GLU A 1028 -44.37 5.96 0.74
C GLU A 1028 -43.41 5.84 -0.45
N ARG A 1029 -43.67 6.59 -1.53
CA ARG A 1029 -42.79 6.63 -2.71
C ARG A 1029 -41.38 7.04 -2.34
N LYS A 1030 -41.24 8.15 -1.60
CA LYS A 1030 -39.95 8.71 -1.21
C LYS A 1030 -39.20 7.84 -0.20
N LEU A 1031 -39.91 7.11 0.67
CA LEU A 1031 -39.32 6.12 1.57
C LEU A 1031 -38.69 4.98 0.76
N THR A 1032 -39.39 4.46 -0.25
CA THR A 1032 -38.88 3.40 -1.13
C THR A 1032 -37.71 3.89 -1.98
N GLU A 1033 -37.80 5.11 -2.52
CA GLU A 1033 -36.70 5.79 -3.22
C GLU A 1033 -35.45 5.91 -2.31
N ARG A 1034 -35.60 6.43 -1.09
CA ARG A 1034 -34.50 6.49 -0.12
C ARG A 1034 -33.94 5.13 0.28
N LYS A 1035 -34.78 4.10 0.39
CA LYS A 1035 -34.30 2.73 0.68
C LYS A 1035 -33.44 2.21 -0.48
N ARG A 1036 -33.89 2.38 -1.73
CA ARG A 1036 -33.12 2.04 -2.94
C ARG A 1036 -31.81 2.82 -2.97
N ASP A 1037 -31.88 4.14 -2.84
CA ASP A 1037 -30.71 5.03 -2.94
C ASP A 1037 -29.72 4.80 -1.80
N LYS A 1038 -30.21 4.44 -0.60
CA LYS A 1038 -29.36 4.03 0.51
C LYS A 1038 -28.55 2.78 0.15
N TYR A 1039 -29.18 1.72 -0.37
CA TYR A 1039 -28.45 0.51 -0.75
C TYR A 1039 -27.58 0.72 -1.98
N LYS A 1040 -28.02 1.53 -2.95
CA LYS A 1040 -27.21 1.95 -4.10
C LYS A 1040 -25.96 2.71 -3.65
N ARG A 1041 -26.10 3.65 -2.70
CA ARG A 1041 -24.98 4.38 -2.10
C ARG A 1041 -24.05 3.49 -1.28
N LEU A 1042 -24.60 2.56 -0.49
CA LEU A 1042 -23.79 1.59 0.27
C LEU A 1042 -22.96 0.66 -0.65
N LEU A 1043 -23.42 0.43 -1.88
CA LEU A 1043 -22.72 -0.34 -2.90
C LEU A 1043 -21.81 0.52 -3.79
N SER A 1044 -21.98 1.83 -3.78
CA SER A 1044 -21.17 2.77 -4.56
C SER A 1044 -19.77 2.97 -3.98
N PHE A 1045 -18.82 3.37 -4.82
CA PHE A 1045 -17.44 3.66 -4.41
C PHE A 1045 -17.35 4.80 -3.38
N GLU A 1046 -18.34 5.70 -3.33
CA GLU A 1046 -18.38 6.81 -2.37
C GLU A 1046 -18.44 6.37 -0.91
N ASN A 1047 -18.89 5.14 -0.64
CA ASN A 1047 -18.98 4.59 0.72
C ASN A 1047 -17.66 3.98 1.22
N LEU A 1048 -16.66 3.84 0.33
CA LEU A 1048 -15.35 3.32 0.72
C LEU A 1048 -14.68 4.30 1.70
N ALA A 1049 -14.06 3.78 2.76
CA ALA A 1049 -13.51 4.62 3.83
C ALA A 1049 -12.34 5.50 3.36
N LEU A 1050 -11.65 5.07 2.29
CA LEU A 1050 -10.52 5.77 1.70
C LEU A 1050 -10.92 6.72 0.56
N TYR A 1051 -12.16 6.69 0.09
CA TYR A 1051 -12.58 7.49 -1.08
C TYR A 1051 -12.49 9.01 -0.87
N PRO A 1052 -12.85 9.57 0.30
CA PRO A 1052 -12.61 10.99 0.56
C PRO A 1052 -11.11 11.35 0.53
N ASP A 1053 -10.22 10.43 0.91
CA ASP A 1053 -8.77 10.66 0.84
C ASP A 1053 -8.26 10.65 -0.59
N TYR A 1054 -8.76 9.70 -1.40
CA TYR A 1054 -8.50 9.64 -2.84
C TYR A 1054 -8.87 10.94 -3.55
N GLN A 1055 -10.09 11.44 -3.33
CA GLN A 1055 -10.55 12.71 -3.92
C GLN A 1055 -9.68 13.89 -3.52
N ARG A 1056 -9.28 14.00 -2.24
CA ARG A 1056 -8.36 15.07 -1.80
C ARG A 1056 -7.00 14.98 -2.48
N ARG A 1057 -6.45 13.77 -2.67
CA ARG A 1057 -5.18 13.55 -3.37
C ARG A 1057 -5.27 13.87 -4.85
N LEU A 1058 -6.38 13.54 -5.52
CA LEU A 1058 -6.64 13.97 -6.90
C LEU A 1058 -6.63 15.50 -7.03
N MET A 1059 -7.25 16.23 -6.09
CA MET A 1059 -7.22 17.70 -6.11
C MET A 1059 -5.80 18.27 -6.01
N VAL A 1060 -4.95 17.66 -5.18
CA VAL A 1060 -3.52 18.03 -5.09
C VAL A 1060 -2.80 17.76 -6.42
N LEU A 1061 -3.02 16.60 -7.03
CA LEU A 1061 -2.40 16.24 -8.31
C LEU A 1061 -2.85 17.15 -9.47
N ARG A 1062 -4.13 17.57 -9.48
CA ARG A 1062 -4.68 18.54 -10.45
C ARG A 1062 -4.07 19.92 -10.26
N GLU A 1063 -4.01 20.44 -9.03
CA GLU A 1063 -3.40 21.76 -8.75
C GLU A 1063 -1.91 21.81 -9.12
N LEU A 1064 -1.20 20.69 -8.98
CA LEU A 1064 0.21 20.58 -9.36
C LEU A 1064 0.44 20.20 -10.84
N SER A 1065 -0.62 20.00 -11.62
CA SER A 1065 -0.58 19.60 -13.03
C SER A 1065 0.14 18.27 -13.29
N TYR A 1066 -0.03 17.29 -12.40
CA TYR A 1066 0.38 15.90 -12.64
C TYR A 1066 -0.67 15.13 -13.44
N ILE A 1067 -1.94 15.51 -13.26
CA ILE A 1067 -3.10 15.02 -13.99
C ILE A 1067 -3.89 16.21 -14.55
N ASP A 1068 -4.65 15.98 -15.62
CA ASP A 1068 -5.51 16.99 -16.24
C ASP A 1068 -6.91 17.09 -15.58
N GLU A 1069 -7.81 17.86 -16.18
CA GLU A 1069 -9.21 18.00 -15.71
C GLU A 1069 -10.02 16.69 -15.84
N HIS A 1070 -9.58 15.78 -16.72
CA HIS A 1070 -10.20 14.50 -17.04
C HIS A 1070 -9.49 13.30 -16.38
N ASP A 1071 -8.64 13.56 -15.37
CA ASP A 1071 -7.85 12.56 -14.63
C ASP A 1071 -6.84 11.75 -15.46
N SER A 1072 -6.49 12.22 -16.65
CA SER A 1072 -5.44 11.64 -17.48
C SER A 1072 -4.04 12.09 -17.04
N VAL A 1073 -3.09 11.17 -17.08
CA VAL A 1073 -1.72 11.38 -16.55
C VAL A 1073 -0.85 12.16 -17.55
N ILE A 1074 -0.44 13.37 -17.15
CA ILE A 1074 0.45 14.25 -17.93
C ILE A 1074 1.93 13.80 -17.79
N LEU A 1075 2.85 14.33 -18.59
CA LEU A 1075 4.30 14.06 -18.51
C LEU A 1075 4.86 14.15 -17.08
N LYS A 1076 4.46 15.17 -16.29
CA LYS A 1076 4.84 15.28 -14.86
C LYS A 1076 4.41 14.05 -14.06
N GLY A 1077 3.16 13.63 -14.26
CA GLY A 1077 2.60 12.40 -13.71
C GLY A 1077 3.38 11.15 -14.11
N ARG A 1078 3.71 11.00 -15.41
CA ARG A 1078 4.48 9.86 -15.93
C ARG A 1078 5.86 9.76 -15.29
N VAL A 1079 6.53 10.90 -15.10
CA VAL A 1079 7.83 10.98 -14.40
C VAL A 1079 7.69 10.58 -12.94
N ALA A 1080 6.64 11.05 -12.25
CA ALA A 1080 6.37 10.68 -10.87
C ALA A 1080 6.01 9.19 -10.68
N CYS A 1081 5.41 8.52 -11.68
CA CYS A 1081 5.16 7.07 -11.63
C CYS A 1081 6.46 6.25 -11.50
N GLY A 1082 7.55 6.74 -12.08
CA GLY A 1082 8.86 6.08 -12.01
C GLY A 1082 9.61 6.30 -10.69
N MET A 1083 9.10 7.14 -9.79
CA MET A 1083 9.75 7.46 -8.52
C MET A 1083 9.36 6.47 -7.42
N GLY A 1084 10.35 5.93 -6.69
CA GLY A 1084 10.07 5.02 -5.57
C GLY A 1084 9.62 5.72 -4.28
N THR A 1085 10.22 6.85 -3.92
CA THR A 1085 9.94 7.57 -2.65
C THR A 1085 9.92 9.09 -2.85
N ASN A 1086 9.03 9.80 -2.15
CA ASN A 1086 8.90 11.26 -2.21
C ASN A 1086 8.70 11.76 -3.66
N GLU A 1087 7.81 11.08 -4.37
CA GLU A 1087 7.58 11.21 -5.81
C GLU A 1087 7.32 12.65 -6.26
N LEU A 1088 6.52 13.42 -5.51
CA LEU A 1088 6.16 14.81 -5.85
C LEU A 1088 7.34 15.78 -5.69
N ILE A 1089 8.12 15.67 -4.61
CA ILE A 1089 9.22 16.61 -4.36
C ILE A 1089 10.33 16.39 -5.41
N ILE A 1090 10.65 15.13 -5.69
CA ILE A 1090 11.75 14.78 -6.59
C ILE A 1090 11.40 15.15 -8.03
N SER A 1091 10.16 14.92 -8.46
CA SER A 1091 9.69 15.37 -9.78
C SER A 1091 9.70 16.90 -9.89
N GLU A 1092 9.22 17.63 -8.88
CA GLU A 1092 9.33 19.11 -8.87
C GLU A 1092 10.78 19.60 -8.94
N LEU A 1093 11.73 18.91 -8.28
CA LEU A 1093 13.16 19.27 -8.38
C LEU A 1093 13.73 19.11 -9.80
N VAL A 1094 13.28 18.07 -10.52
CA VAL A 1094 13.67 17.84 -11.91
C VAL A 1094 13.07 18.91 -12.82
N PHE A 1095 11.75 19.16 -12.74
CA PHE A 1095 11.06 20.13 -13.61
C PHE A 1095 11.44 21.60 -13.33
N ARG A 1096 11.84 21.94 -12.10
CA ARG A 1096 12.36 23.27 -11.75
C ARG A 1096 13.86 23.43 -12.06
N ASN A 1097 14.49 22.44 -12.70
CA ASN A 1097 15.87 22.48 -13.16
C ASN A 1097 16.93 22.73 -12.06
N VAL A 1098 16.66 22.33 -10.81
CA VAL A 1098 17.54 22.59 -9.65
C VAL A 1098 18.92 21.91 -9.80
N PHE A 1099 18.99 20.79 -10.53
CA PHE A 1099 20.22 20.01 -10.72
C PHE A 1099 21.12 20.49 -11.87
N THR A 1100 20.67 21.45 -12.68
CA THR A 1100 21.39 21.87 -13.91
C THR A 1100 22.75 22.49 -13.62
N ASP A 1101 22.86 23.29 -12.56
CA ASP A 1101 24.09 23.99 -12.18
C ASP A 1101 24.94 23.23 -11.15
N LYS A 1102 24.46 22.06 -10.71
CA LYS A 1102 25.12 21.25 -9.69
C LYS A 1102 26.00 20.16 -10.32
N THR A 1103 27.09 19.84 -9.64
CA THR A 1103 27.99 18.73 -9.99
C THR A 1103 27.38 17.39 -9.58
N PRO A 1104 27.80 16.27 -10.18
CA PRO A 1104 27.30 14.93 -9.81
C PRO A 1104 27.45 14.62 -8.32
N ALA A 1105 28.56 15.02 -7.69
CA ALA A 1105 28.80 14.85 -6.26
C ALA A 1105 27.84 15.70 -5.40
N GLU A 1106 27.55 16.94 -5.81
CA GLU A 1106 26.57 17.80 -5.13
C GLU A 1106 25.14 17.23 -5.27
N ILE A 1107 24.79 16.69 -6.44
CA ILE A 1107 23.48 16.07 -6.68
C ILE A 1107 23.29 14.86 -5.76
N ALA A 1108 24.26 13.95 -5.69
CA ALA A 1108 24.21 12.79 -4.80
C ALA A 1108 24.07 13.22 -3.33
N ALA A 1109 24.81 14.25 -2.92
CA ALA A 1109 24.74 14.80 -1.58
C ALA A 1109 23.35 15.37 -1.24
N LEU A 1110 22.75 16.15 -2.15
CA LEU A 1110 21.42 16.73 -1.96
C LEU A 1110 20.34 15.66 -1.90
N LEU A 1111 20.34 14.69 -2.82
CA LEU A 1111 19.35 13.61 -2.85
C LEU A 1111 19.43 12.67 -1.62
N SER A 1112 20.54 12.66 -0.88
CA SER A 1112 20.65 11.88 0.36
C SER A 1112 19.63 12.28 1.44
N CYS A 1113 19.07 13.50 1.37
CA CYS A 1113 18.10 13.98 2.35
C CYS A 1113 16.76 13.25 2.33
N PHE A 1114 16.38 12.66 1.19
CA PHE A 1114 15.13 11.90 1.02
C PHE A 1114 15.21 10.48 1.59
N VAL A 1115 16.43 9.97 1.71
CA VAL A 1115 16.71 8.57 2.06
C VAL A 1115 17.10 8.42 3.53
N PHE A 1116 17.75 9.44 4.09
CA PHE A 1116 18.31 9.37 5.42
C PHE A 1116 17.22 9.52 6.51
N GLN A 1117 17.06 8.51 7.36
CA GLN A 1117 16.02 8.47 8.41
C GLN A 1117 16.55 8.58 9.84
N ALA A 1118 17.87 8.48 10.06
CA ALA A 1118 18.42 8.46 11.41
C ALA A 1118 18.65 9.87 11.97
N ARG A 1119 18.57 10.03 13.29
CA ARG A 1119 18.90 11.31 13.94
C ARG A 1119 20.41 11.43 14.14
N THR A 1120 20.97 12.60 13.85
CA THR A 1120 22.37 12.95 14.12
C THR A 1120 22.41 14.06 15.17
N GLN A 1121 23.45 14.06 16.01
CA GLN A 1121 23.69 15.17 16.94
C GLN A 1121 24.75 16.15 16.41
N VAL A 1122 25.50 15.76 15.39
CA VAL A 1122 26.54 16.58 14.76
C VAL A 1122 25.91 17.53 13.75
N GLU A 1123 26.23 18.82 13.86
CA GLU A 1123 25.85 19.84 12.88
C GLU A 1123 26.75 19.80 11.65
N ASN A 1124 26.15 19.84 10.47
CA ASN A 1124 26.87 19.73 9.20
C ASN A 1124 27.40 21.08 8.72
N GLN A 1125 28.72 21.16 8.51
CA GLN A 1125 29.35 22.28 7.81
C GLN A 1125 29.17 22.09 6.30
N LEU A 1126 28.15 22.74 5.74
CA LEU A 1126 27.84 22.69 4.30
C LEU A 1126 28.65 23.73 3.53
N THR A 1127 28.99 23.42 2.27
CA THR A 1127 29.53 24.40 1.32
C THR A 1127 28.41 25.32 0.84
N ASP A 1128 28.74 26.55 0.45
CA ASP A 1128 27.74 27.56 0.03
C ASP A 1128 26.78 27.04 -1.06
N LYS A 1129 27.30 26.31 -2.06
CA LYS A 1129 26.51 25.69 -3.13
C LYS A 1129 25.56 24.59 -2.65
N LEU A 1130 25.93 23.83 -1.62
CA LEU A 1130 25.08 22.80 -1.02
C LEU A 1130 24.03 23.45 -0.13
N ALA A 1131 24.38 24.49 0.62
CA ALA A 1131 23.45 25.26 1.42
C ALA A 1131 22.37 25.93 0.55
N GLU A 1132 22.73 26.43 -0.63
CA GLU A 1132 21.77 26.92 -1.63
C GLU A 1132 20.82 25.81 -2.12
N GLY A 1133 21.36 24.62 -2.44
CA GLY A 1133 20.54 23.48 -2.86
C GLY A 1133 19.59 23.00 -1.76
N VAL A 1134 20.05 22.96 -0.51
CA VAL A 1134 19.21 22.62 0.66
C VAL A 1134 18.06 23.60 0.81
N LYS A 1135 18.32 24.91 0.73
CA LYS A 1135 17.28 25.94 0.79
C LYS A 1135 16.25 25.80 -0.33
N ALA A 1136 16.70 25.48 -1.55
CA ALA A 1136 15.80 25.25 -2.67
C ALA A 1136 14.87 24.04 -2.42
N ILE A 1137 15.40 22.95 -1.87
CA ILE A 1137 14.60 21.77 -1.48
C ILE A 1137 13.61 22.14 -0.39
N GLU A 1138 14.05 22.81 0.69
CA GLU A 1138 13.18 23.25 1.79
C GLU A 1138 12.04 24.17 1.33
N GLN A 1139 12.30 25.04 0.35
CA GLN A 1139 11.28 25.91 -0.23
C GLN A 1139 10.21 25.12 -0.99
N ILE A 1140 10.62 24.19 -1.86
CA ILE A 1140 9.69 23.33 -2.62
C ILE A 1140 8.87 22.46 -1.67
N ASP A 1141 9.53 21.94 -0.64
CA ASP A 1141 8.92 21.16 0.43
C ASP A 1141 7.81 21.98 1.13
N ALA A 1142 8.10 23.21 1.56
CA ALA A 1142 7.14 24.09 2.21
C ALA A 1142 5.94 24.44 1.31
N GLU A 1143 6.18 24.68 0.01
CA GLU A 1143 5.11 24.91 -0.98
C GLU A 1143 4.19 23.70 -1.12
N LEU A 1144 4.75 22.50 -1.25
CA LEU A 1144 3.98 21.26 -1.36
C LEU A 1144 3.14 20.99 -0.09
N THR A 1145 3.72 21.19 1.10
CA THR A 1145 2.95 21.03 2.34
C THR A 1145 1.86 22.10 2.51
N ALA A 1146 2.06 23.31 1.99
CA ALA A 1146 1.01 24.31 1.98
C ALA A 1146 -0.18 23.87 1.11
N ILE A 1147 0.08 23.25 -0.06
CA ILE A 1147 -0.94 22.70 -0.95
C ILE A 1147 -1.63 21.48 -0.32
N GLU A 1148 -0.88 20.55 0.26
CA GLU A 1148 -1.46 19.39 0.97
C GLU A 1148 -2.33 19.83 2.15
N SER A 1149 -1.88 20.83 2.91
CA SER A 1149 -2.63 21.39 4.04
C SER A 1149 -3.91 22.11 3.60
N LYS A 1150 -3.91 22.76 2.43
CA LYS A 1150 -5.08 23.43 1.83
C LYS A 1150 -6.23 22.44 1.59
N TYR A 1151 -5.92 21.23 1.13
CA TYR A 1151 -6.91 20.17 0.90
C TYR A 1151 -7.11 19.21 2.07
N LEU A 1152 -6.48 19.48 3.24
CA LEU A 1152 -6.57 18.63 4.44
C LEU A 1152 -6.02 17.21 4.22
N VAL A 1153 -5.09 17.03 3.29
CA VAL A 1153 -4.35 15.78 3.12
C VAL A 1153 -3.37 15.63 4.29
N GLY A 1154 -3.30 14.43 4.90
CA GLY A 1154 -2.27 14.12 5.90
C GLY A 1154 -2.53 14.57 7.34
N GLN A 1155 -3.72 15.07 7.72
CA GLN A 1155 -4.03 15.41 9.13
C GLN A 1155 -3.95 14.21 10.11
N PHE A 1156 -3.91 12.98 9.58
CA PHE A 1156 -3.91 11.73 10.36
C PHE A 1156 -2.65 10.88 10.17
N GLU A 1157 -1.79 11.21 9.21
CA GLU A 1157 -0.49 10.55 9.03
C GLU A 1157 0.52 11.37 9.83
N GLY A 1158 0.97 10.84 10.98
CA GLY A 1158 1.89 11.55 11.86
C GLY A 1158 3.07 12.11 11.07
N GLN A 1159 3.30 13.42 11.16
CA GLN A 1159 4.39 14.12 10.47
C GLN A 1159 5.75 13.57 10.93
N ALA A 1160 6.20 12.48 10.32
CA ALA A 1160 7.60 12.12 10.31
C ALA A 1160 8.31 13.21 9.49
N GLU A 1161 9.48 13.65 9.96
CA GLU A 1161 10.35 14.55 9.20
C GLU A 1161 10.70 13.87 7.86
N ARG A 1162 10.06 14.32 6.77
CA ARG A 1162 10.25 13.79 5.42
C ARG A 1162 11.63 14.10 4.82
N LEU A 1163 12.32 15.11 5.36
CA LEU A 1163 13.66 15.53 4.94
C LEU A 1163 14.63 15.47 6.11
N ASN A 1164 15.83 14.95 5.88
CA ASN A 1164 16.89 14.95 6.88
C ASN A 1164 18.26 15.19 6.25
N PHE A 1165 18.86 16.34 6.55
CA PHE A 1165 20.12 16.78 5.96
C PHE A 1165 21.38 16.25 6.67
N GLY A 1166 21.24 15.34 7.64
CA GLY A 1166 22.33 14.87 8.52
C GLY A 1166 23.49 14.17 7.82
N LEU A 1167 23.33 13.61 6.62
CA LEU A 1167 24.42 12.94 5.87
C LEU A 1167 24.87 13.65 4.59
N VAL A 1168 24.36 14.84 4.28
CA VAL A 1168 24.67 15.55 3.02
C VAL A 1168 26.18 15.73 2.84
N ARG A 1169 26.89 16.19 3.87
CA ARG A 1169 28.35 16.37 3.81
C ARG A 1169 29.11 15.05 3.64
N VAL A 1170 28.66 14.00 4.33
CA VAL A 1170 29.29 12.66 4.29
C VAL A 1170 29.20 12.08 2.88
N VAL A 1171 28.02 12.17 2.25
CA VAL A 1171 27.79 11.68 0.89
C VAL A 1171 28.55 12.50 -0.14
N TYR A 1172 28.63 13.82 0.02
CA TYR A 1172 29.43 14.69 -0.85
C TYR A 1172 30.90 14.25 -0.89
N GLU A 1173 31.49 14.02 0.30
CA GLU A 1173 32.88 13.59 0.44
C GLU A 1173 33.10 12.17 -0.08
N TRP A 1174 32.11 11.29 0.08
CA TRP A 1174 32.12 9.95 -0.51
C TRP A 1174 32.09 10.01 -2.05
N ALA A 1175 31.28 10.87 -2.64
CA ALA A 1175 31.22 11.06 -4.08
C ALA A 1175 32.51 11.66 -4.66
N LEU A 1176 33.29 12.41 -3.85
CA LEU A 1176 34.64 12.90 -4.18
C LEU A 1176 35.76 11.87 -3.96
N GLU A 1177 35.43 10.58 -3.93
CA GLU A 1177 36.38 9.47 -3.81
C GLU A 1177 37.17 9.39 -2.49
N LYS A 1178 36.72 10.06 -1.41
CA LYS A 1178 37.40 9.91 -0.11
C LYS A 1178 37.28 8.49 0.47
N PRO A 1179 38.30 7.99 1.20
CA PRO A 1179 38.25 6.69 1.86
C PRO A 1179 37.11 6.60 2.88
N PHE A 1180 36.54 5.39 3.06
CA PHE A 1180 35.43 5.20 3.99
C PHE A 1180 35.80 5.56 5.43
N ALA A 1181 37.06 5.31 5.82
CA ALA A 1181 37.55 5.63 7.15
C ALA A 1181 37.47 7.14 7.48
N GLU A 1182 37.73 8.02 6.51
CA GLU A 1182 37.73 9.47 6.73
C GLU A 1182 36.31 10.04 6.83
N ILE A 1183 35.37 9.51 6.04
CA ILE A 1183 33.97 10.00 6.07
C ILE A 1183 33.26 9.61 7.37
N MET A 1184 33.71 8.55 8.05
CA MET A 1184 33.18 8.16 9.36
C MET A 1184 33.55 9.16 10.45
N ASP A 1185 34.71 9.81 10.36
CA ASP A 1185 35.12 10.81 11.35
C ASP A 1185 34.27 12.09 11.29
N LEU A 1186 33.50 12.27 10.21
CA LEU A 1186 32.63 13.43 9.99
C LEU A 1186 31.25 13.30 10.67
N THR A 1187 30.85 12.10 11.12
CA THR A 1187 29.49 11.86 11.64
C THR A 1187 29.49 10.91 12.83
N ASP A 1188 28.50 11.06 13.72
CA ASP A 1188 28.23 10.15 14.84
C ASP A 1188 27.39 8.92 14.43
N VAL A 1189 26.96 8.87 13.17
CA VAL A 1189 26.13 7.78 12.64
C VAL A 1189 26.94 6.50 12.46
N GLN A 1190 26.38 5.37 12.91
CA GLN A 1190 27.02 4.06 12.76
C GLN A 1190 27.19 3.67 11.28
N GLU A 1191 28.30 2.99 11.00
CA GLU A 1191 28.80 2.67 9.66
C GLU A 1191 27.78 1.93 8.78
N GLY A 1192 27.07 0.95 9.35
CA GLY A 1192 26.06 0.18 8.61
C GLY A 1192 24.83 0.99 8.18
N ILE A 1193 24.54 2.10 8.87
CA ILE A 1193 23.45 3.02 8.49
C ILE A 1193 23.90 3.88 7.31
N ILE A 1194 25.15 4.35 7.32
CA ILE A 1194 25.73 5.12 6.21
C ILE A 1194 25.73 4.27 4.94
N VAL A 1195 26.18 3.02 5.02
CA VAL A 1195 26.16 2.08 3.89
C VAL A 1195 24.74 1.90 3.35
N ARG A 1196 23.75 1.69 4.22
CA ARG A 1196 22.35 1.55 3.81
C ARG A 1196 21.82 2.81 3.11
N CYS A 1197 22.15 3.99 3.65
CA CYS A 1197 21.75 5.27 3.06
C CYS A 1197 22.31 5.42 1.64
N ILE A 1198 23.60 5.11 1.43
CA ILE A 1198 24.22 5.22 0.11
C ILE A 1198 23.66 4.16 -0.87
N GLN A 1199 23.35 2.94 -0.39
CA GLN A 1199 22.71 1.90 -1.22
C GLN A 1199 21.31 2.32 -1.69
N GLN A 1200 20.50 2.92 -0.80
CA GLN A 1200 19.19 3.45 -1.16
C GLN A 1200 19.28 4.71 -2.03
N LEU A 1201 20.30 5.55 -1.82
CA LEU A 1201 20.59 6.70 -2.68
C LEU A 1201 20.94 6.26 -4.11
N HIS A 1202 21.64 5.15 -4.28
CA HIS A 1202 21.88 4.58 -5.60
C HIS A 1202 20.60 4.19 -6.31
N GLU A 1203 19.66 3.54 -5.62
CA GLU A 1203 18.33 3.23 -6.17
C GLU A 1203 17.62 4.52 -6.60
N LEU A 1204 17.61 5.55 -5.75
CA LEU A 1204 17.00 6.83 -6.08
C LEU A 1204 17.66 7.55 -7.28
N LEU A 1205 19.00 7.51 -7.39
CA LEU A 1205 19.70 8.07 -8.54
C LEU A 1205 19.36 7.34 -9.85
N VAL A 1206 19.11 6.03 -9.78
CA VAL A 1206 18.66 5.24 -10.93
C VAL A 1206 17.24 5.64 -11.33
N ASP A 1207 16.33 5.80 -10.37
CA ASP A 1207 14.96 6.28 -10.61
C ASP A 1207 14.96 7.67 -11.28
N VAL A 1208 15.78 8.61 -10.77
CA VAL A 1208 15.91 9.96 -11.35
C VAL A 1208 16.57 9.93 -12.73
N LYS A 1209 17.51 9.00 -12.96
CA LYS A 1209 18.11 8.78 -14.29
C LYS A 1209 17.07 8.26 -15.28
N ASP A 1210 16.21 7.32 -14.90
CA ASP A 1210 15.13 6.81 -15.75
C ASP A 1210 14.07 7.90 -16.02
N ALA A 1211 13.79 8.76 -15.04
CA ALA A 1211 12.96 9.95 -15.25
C ALA A 1211 13.58 10.98 -16.20
N ALA A 1212 14.89 11.22 -16.13
CA ALA A 1212 15.57 12.11 -17.08
C ALA A 1212 15.44 11.62 -18.53
N VAL A 1213 15.40 10.30 -18.74
CA VAL A 1213 15.11 9.69 -20.05
C VAL A 1213 13.68 10.00 -20.49
N ALA A 1214 12.69 9.84 -19.61
CA ALA A 1214 11.30 10.15 -19.90
C ALA A 1214 11.05 11.64 -20.20
N VAL A 1215 11.80 12.54 -19.56
CA VAL A 1215 11.76 14.00 -19.83
C VAL A 1215 12.48 14.36 -21.14
N GLY A 1216 13.45 13.55 -21.58
CA GLY A 1216 14.28 13.83 -22.75
C GLY A 1216 15.48 14.74 -22.46
N ASP A 1217 16.01 14.75 -21.22
CA ASP A 1217 17.24 15.49 -20.87
C ASP A 1217 18.47 14.55 -20.76
N PRO A 1218 19.29 14.45 -21.83
CA PRO A 1218 20.47 13.58 -21.82
C PRO A 1218 21.59 14.10 -20.91
N LYS A 1219 21.65 15.41 -20.62
CA LYS A 1219 22.67 15.97 -19.73
C LYS A 1219 22.39 15.57 -18.29
N LEU A 1220 21.13 15.65 -17.86
CA LEU A 1220 20.72 15.20 -16.54
C LEU A 1220 20.93 13.69 -16.39
N GLN A 1221 20.56 12.91 -17.41
CA GLN A 1221 20.80 11.46 -17.44
C GLN A 1221 22.28 11.13 -17.23
N ALA A 1222 23.19 11.78 -17.96
CA ALA A 1222 24.62 11.59 -17.84
C ALA A 1222 25.14 11.94 -16.44
N LYS A 1223 24.69 13.06 -15.86
CA LYS A 1223 25.06 13.47 -14.49
C LYS A 1223 24.59 12.47 -13.43
N MET A 1224 23.36 11.96 -13.54
CA MET A 1224 22.82 10.97 -12.60
C MET A 1224 23.57 9.65 -12.70
N MET A 1225 23.94 9.24 -13.93
CA MET A 1225 24.77 8.05 -14.16
C MET A 1225 26.17 8.23 -13.54
N GLU A 1226 26.81 9.38 -13.75
CA GLU A 1226 28.12 9.69 -13.17
C GLU A 1226 28.06 9.69 -11.63
N ALA A 1227 27.06 10.35 -11.05
CA ALA A 1227 26.82 10.37 -9.60
C ALA A 1227 26.63 8.95 -9.03
N SER A 1228 25.83 8.13 -9.70
CA SER A 1228 25.59 6.73 -9.36
C SER A 1228 26.88 5.91 -9.39
N THR A 1229 27.71 6.07 -10.43
CA THR A 1229 29.00 5.38 -10.51
C THR A 1229 30.00 5.83 -9.46
N ALA A 1230 30.02 7.13 -9.10
CA ALA A 1230 30.92 7.67 -8.09
C ALA A 1230 30.64 7.11 -6.68
N ILE A 1231 29.37 6.90 -6.34
CA ILE A 1231 29.00 6.32 -5.03
C ILE A 1231 29.10 4.79 -4.99
N LYS A 1232 29.01 4.12 -6.15
CA LYS A 1232 28.99 2.65 -6.27
C LYS A 1232 30.40 2.04 -6.22
N ARG A 1233 31.04 2.10 -5.05
CA ARG A 1233 32.40 1.57 -4.84
C ARG A 1233 32.61 0.98 -3.44
N ASP A 1234 33.70 0.22 -3.34
CA ASP A 1234 34.33 -0.22 -2.09
C ASP A 1234 33.38 -0.93 -1.11
N ILE A 1235 33.57 -0.72 0.19
CA ILE A 1235 32.82 -1.37 1.27
C ILE A 1235 31.29 -1.19 1.18
N VAL A 1236 30.81 -0.12 0.55
CA VAL A 1236 29.38 0.20 0.45
C VAL A 1236 28.64 -0.80 -0.46
N PHE A 1237 29.28 -1.24 -1.55
CA PHE A 1237 28.72 -2.20 -2.51
C PHE A 1237 29.53 -3.50 -2.54
N ALA A 1238 30.18 -3.86 -1.43
CA ALA A 1238 30.88 -5.11 -1.31
C ALA A 1238 29.92 -6.29 -1.58
N ALA A 1239 30.35 -7.22 -2.42
CA ALA A 1239 29.54 -8.37 -2.79
C ALA A 1239 29.18 -9.23 -1.57
N SER A 1240 27.91 -9.63 -1.47
CA SER A 1240 27.43 -10.51 -0.41
C SER A 1240 28.19 -11.84 -0.38
N LEU A 1241 28.47 -12.33 0.82
CA LEU A 1241 29.07 -13.64 1.06
C LEU A 1241 28.14 -14.79 0.67
N TYR A 1242 26.83 -14.55 0.64
CA TYR A 1242 25.83 -15.56 0.26
C TYR A 1242 25.77 -15.79 -1.26
N THR A 1243 26.13 -14.80 -2.08
CA THR A 1243 25.98 -14.87 -3.54
C THR A 1243 27.23 -15.35 -4.28
N THR A 1244 28.41 -15.26 -3.65
CA THR A 1244 29.73 -15.39 -4.30
C THR A 1244 30.41 -16.76 -4.12
N GLN A 1245 29.75 -17.76 -3.52
CA GLN A 1245 30.42 -19.02 -3.14
C GLN A 1245 30.94 -19.86 -4.32
N LYS A 1246 30.45 -19.66 -5.56
CA LYS A 1246 30.86 -20.46 -6.74
C LYS A 1246 32.31 -20.24 -7.17
N GLU A 1247 32.92 -19.08 -6.95
CA GLU A 1247 34.29 -18.82 -7.47
C GLU A 1247 35.40 -19.48 -6.64
N THR A 1248 35.10 -20.02 -5.46
CA THR A 1248 36.14 -20.47 -4.52
C THR A 1248 36.23 -21.97 -4.26
N VAL A 1249 35.44 -22.79 -4.96
CA VAL A 1249 35.45 -24.26 -4.80
C VAL A 1249 36.15 -24.97 -5.98
N THR A 1250 36.51 -24.25 -7.04
CA THR A 1250 37.17 -24.80 -8.24
C THR A 1250 38.63 -24.36 -8.44
N THR A 1251 39.30 -23.84 -7.41
CA THR A 1251 40.76 -23.59 -7.43
C THR A 1251 41.47 -24.23 -6.26
#